data_AF-A0A7V9CE53-F1
#
_entry.id   AF-A0A7V9CE53-F1
#
_cell.length_a   1.000
_cell.length_b   1.000
_cell.length_c   1.000
_cell.angle_alpha   90.00
_cell.angle_beta   90.00
_cell.angle_gamma   90.00
#
_symmetry.space_group_name_H-M   'P 1'
#
loop_
_entity.id
_entity.type
_entity.pdbx_description
1 polymer ?
#
loop_
_entity_poly.entity_id
_entity_poly.type
_entity_poly.pdbx_seq_one_letter_code
_entity_poly.pdbx_strand_id
1 'polypeptide(L)'
;MPTRSLLLALLALLLLPAAAAADEARPGVVIQRSAHGTPHIEGKTLFDAGYGNGYTMAEDHLCVLADVYVTVRGERARFFGPAGSYVTRGNGVTSNNLNSDFFFQRIIDENVIEKLLELKPPQGPLPDFDDIVRGYVGGYNAYLRAIGGPAGVKDPACKGQEWVRPITRIDAYRRFYQLALLASQGVAIDGVGAAAPPPGVDLPAARSEDRRAMGAADAVVAALKPGEVDERLGGLGSNAYGLGSEATRSGRGIVLGNPHFPWEGSERFFQTQLRVPGKLNVSGASLLGVPGVLIGFTENLAWSHTVSTARRFTIFEHRLVPGAPTSYIVDGQVRKMRASQVTVMVKGADGSLAPRSRTLYSIGDRPVLTSILGLPVFPWTPERVFVIGDANATNFRLLNHFFETDKAQSVKQLDAIEREYQGIPWVNTIAADSTGQAYYADIGSMPGLTSEKITRCSTVIGVALDLAQRVQVLDGSNPGCDWDTGPGAVAPGQLGPDQQPSLFRRDYVLNANDSYWLTQPRQPLEGFSRVIGDEQTTRGLRTRMGITLAEERLADTDGEPGGPKFDVENLSRIEFNNRGKAAELWREPLVAYCRANPTVPSSIGPVDATAACDVLAAWSGRDDLDAPGAVLFRRFATRALGAIPSPYTVAFDNADPVNTPRGLATENPQVQLALGDAIRDLAGAGIPVDAGLRGYQFEKRGSEEVPIHGGPGGTGVFNVITAPFNAKRGFPDVVHGSSYVQVVETGGGCPKAKTILTYSQSTDPTSPYFADQTKLYSEKKWIDQPFCRKDIEADPALKTTLLGSRDVPALSRVRVKRTARSRLVTFVLKRPARVSLSTERGGKIVRRVSRKRLRSGTNRLRIVVGSKTTTLRLSAKPFGERRLTLKRRTAGSRPR
;
A
#
# COMPACT_ATOMS: atom_id res chain seq x y z
N MET A 1 -52.40 11.45 -41.63
CA MET A 1 -52.94 10.08 -41.85
C MET A 1 -53.67 10.07 -43.18
N PRO A 2 -53.90 8.92 -43.85
CA PRO A 2 -53.35 7.56 -43.66
C PRO A 2 -52.37 7.20 -44.81
N THR A 3 -51.75 6.03 -45.00
CA THR A 3 -51.26 4.91 -44.13
C THR A 3 -50.29 4.06 -44.97
N ARG A 4 -49.13 3.66 -44.44
CA ARG A 4 -48.46 2.39 -44.80
C ARG A 4 -47.44 2.01 -43.71
N SER A 5 -47.46 0.74 -43.31
CA SER A 5 -46.83 0.26 -42.08
C SER A 5 -46.20 -1.12 -42.29
N LEU A 6 -45.29 -1.49 -41.37
CA LEU A 6 -44.75 -2.83 -41.12
C LEU A 6 -44.05 -3.57 -42.29
N LEU A 7 -42.72 -3.58 -42.27
CA LEU A 7 -41.89 -4.76 -42.59
C LEU A 7 -40.39 -4.51 -42.27
N LEU A 8 -40.01 -4.58 -40.99
CA LEU A 8 -38.60 -4.77 -40.50
C LEU A 8 -38.55 -4.75 -38.95
N ALA A 9 -39.14 -5.76 -38.30
CA ALA A 9 -39.15 -5.86 -36.84
C ALA A 9 -39.22 -7.33 -36.35
N LEU A 10 -38.33 -8.21 -36.83
CA LEU A 10 -38.33 -9.63 -36.42
C LEU A 10 -37.00 -10.37 -36.64
N LEU A 11 -35.85 -9.73 -36.33
CA LEU A 11 -34.54 -10.41 -36.35
C LEU A 11 -33.46 -9.74 -35.46
N ALA A 12 -33.85 -9.22 -34.29
CA ALA A 12 -32.97 -8.49 -33.37
C ALA A 12 -33.10 -8.94 -31.89
N LEU A 13 -33.35 -10.24 -31.65
CA LEU A 13 -33.13 -10.88 -30.35
C LEU A 13 -32.25 -12.13 -30.54
N LEU A 14 -31.38 -12.40 -29.55
CA LEU A 14 -30.38 -13.50 -29.48
C LEU A 14 -28.98 -13.22 -30.08
N LEU A 15 -28.37 -12.09 -29.68
CA LEU A 15 -26.92 -12.02 -29.48
C LEU A 15 -26.60 -11.74 -28.00
N LEU A 16 -26.92 -12.73 -27.15
CA LEU A 16 -26.34 -12.83 -25.82
C LEU A 16 -24.87 -13.25 -25.98
N PRO A 17 -23.91 -12.60 -25.31
CA PRO A 17 -22.54 -13.12 -25.23
C PRO A 17 -22.53 -14.37 -24.35
N ALA A 18 -22.65 -15.54 -24.97
CA ALA A 18 -22.04 -16.74 -24.44
C ALA A 18 -20.50 -16.55 -24.52
N ALA A 19 -19.69 -16.85 -23.51
CA ALA A 19 -20.00 -17.69 -22.36
C ALA A 19 -19.60 -17.02 -21.02
N ALA A 20 -20.56 -16.91 -20.12
CA ALA A 20 -20.27 -17.10 -18.70
C ALA A 20 -19.85 -18.57 -18.51
N ALA A 21 -18.55 -18.85 -18.64
CA ALA A 21 -18.00 -20.16 -18.32
C ALA A 21 -18.33 -20.47 -16.85
N ALA A 22 -19.12 -21.51 -16.63
CA ALA A 22 -19.51 -21.94 -15.30
C ALA A 22 -18.27 -22.49 -14.57
N ASP A 23 -17.60 -21.63 -13.80
CA ASP A 23 -16.49 -22.04 -12.95
C ASP A 23 -17.04 -22.86 -11.78
N GLU A 24 -17.03 -24.19 -11.95
CA GLU A 24 -17.44 -25.12 -10.91
C GLU A 24 -16.65 -24.87 -9.63
N ALA A 25 -17.34 -24.96 -8.49
CA ALA A 25 -16.77 -25.02 -7.15
C ALA A 25 -15.43 -25.80 -7.15
N ARG A 26 -14.30 -25.11 -6.89
CA ARG A 26 -12.91 -25.59 -7.07
C ARG A 26 -12.35 -26.36 -5.86
N PRO A 27 -12.45 -27.71 -5.77
CA PRO A 27 -12.05 -28.44 -4.57
C PRO A 27 -10.53 -28.47 -4.40
N GLY A 28 -10.01 -27.78 -3.39
CA GLY A 28 -8.61 -27.96 -2.99
C GLY A 28 -7.90 -26.77 -2.35
N VAL A 29 -8.50 -25.57 -2.36
CA VAL A 29 -7.97 -24.43 -1.61
C VAL A 29 -8.40 -24.56 -0.14
N VAL A 30 -7.43 -24.51 0.77
CA VAL A 30 -7.65 -24.48 2.21
C VAL A 30 -7.38 -23.06 2.69
N ILE A 31 -8.36 -22.43 3.35
CA ILE A 31 -8.17 -21.19 4.08
C ILE A 31 -8.21 -21.53 5.57
N GLN A 32 -7.12 -21.24 6.28
CA GLN A 32 -7.04 -21.30 7.73
C GLN A 32 -6.96 -19.86 8.24
N ARG A 33 -7.96 -19.37 8.97
CA ARG A 33 -7.88 -18.07 9.66
C ARG A 33 -7.49 -18.28 11.12
N SER A 34 -6.38 -17.67 11.53
CA SER A 34 -5.89 -17.63 12.92
C SER A 34 -6.71 -16.65 13.77
N ALA A 35 -6.30 -16.46 15.03
CA ALA A 35 -6.68 -15.31 15.84
C ALA A 35 -6.47 -14.00 15.05
N HIS A 36 -7.32 -13.02 15.32
CA HIS A 36 -7.33 -11.70 14.66
C HIS A 36 -7.53 -11.68 13.13
N GLY A 37 -7.91 -12.83 12.56
CA GLY A 37 -8.48 -12.93 11.22
C GLY A 37 -7.49 -13.24 10.11
N THR A 38 -6.17 -13.24 10.35
CA THR A 38 -5.15 -13.46 9.32
C THR A 38 -5.39 -14.77 8.54
N PRO A 39 -5.61 -14.73 7.22
CA PRO A 39 -5.84 -15.90 6.39
C PRO A 39 -4.53 -16.51 5.89
N HIS A 40 -4.28 -17.74 6.32
CA HIS A 40 -3.28 -18.67 5.79
C HIS A 40 -3.91 -19.51 4.68
N ILE A 41 -3.49 -19.29 3.44
CA ILE A 41 -4.05 -19.91 2.24
C ILE A 41 -3.08 -20.98 1.75
N GLU A 42 -3.55 -22.23 1.70
CA GLU A 42 -2.81 -23.34 1.09
C GLU A 42 -3.51 -23.82 -0.20
N GLY A 43 -2.74 -23.82 -1.29
CA GLY A 43 -3.14 -24.26 -2.62
C GLY A 43 -2.12 -25.24 -3.22
N LYS A 44 -2.50 -25.92 -4.32
CA LYS A 44 -1.57 -26.82 -5.05
C LYS A 44 -0.87 -26.13 -6.21
N THR A 45 -1.37 -24.98 -6.61
CA THR A 45 -0.93 -24.18 -7.75
C THR A 45 -0.95 -22.69 -7.38
N LEU A 46 -0.27 -21.86 -8.17
CA LEU A 46 -0.31 -20.41 -7.99
C LEU A 46 -1.73 -19.85 -8.21
N PHE A 47 -2.48 -20.43 -9.16
CA PHE A 47 -3.91 -20.17 -9.32
C PHE A 47 -4.71 -20.45 -8.04
N ASP A 48 -4.47 -21.57 -7.35
CA ASP A 48 -5.15 -21.91 -6.10
C ASP A 48 -4.85 -20.88 -4.98
N ALA A 49 -3.60 -20.44 -4.87
CA ALA A 49 -3.18 -19.42 -3.89
C ALA A 49 -3.85 -18.07 -4.18
N GLY A 50 -3.83 -17.63 -5.45
CA GLY A 50 -4.53 -16.42 -5.89
C GLY A 50 -6.04 -16.52 -5.62
N TYR A 51 -6.66 -17.66 -5.92
CA TYR A 51 -8.09 -17.89 -5.70
C TYR A 51 -8.47 -17.81 -4.22
N GLY A 52 -7.64 -18.37 -3.32
CA GLY A 52 -7.83 -18.18 -1.88
C GLY A 52 -7.70 -16.72 -1.47
N ASN A 53 -6.65 -16.03 -1.93
CA ASN A 53 -6.36 -14.64 -1.60
C ASN A 53 -7.48 -13.69 -2.06
N GLY A 54 -7.90 -13.77 -3.33
CA GLY A 54 -9.00 -12.97 -3.86
C GLY A 54 -10.34 -13.28 -3.19
N TYR A 55 -10.58 -14.51 -2.74
CA TYR A 55 -11.76 -14.86 -1.95
C TYR A 55 -11.72 -14.19 -0.57
N THR A 56 -10.62 -14.28 0.17
CA THR A 56 -10.50 -13.71 1.53
C THR A 56 -10.42 -12.18 1.53
N MET A 57 -9.76 -11.58 0.54
CA MET A 57 -9.68 -10.13 0.43
C MET A 57 -11.04 -9.53 0.02
N ALA A 58 -11.82 -10.24 -0.81
CA ALA A 58 -13.22 -9.90 -1.04
C ALA A 58 -14.09 -10.13 0.20
N GLU A 59 -13.83 -11.18 0.99
CA GLU A 59 -14.54 -11.45 2.26
C GLU A 59 -14.43 -10.28 3.24
N ASP A 60 -13.23 -9.69 3.36
CA ASP A 60 -12.95 -8.63 4.34
C ASP A 60 -13.08 -7.19 3.81
N HIS A 61 -13.02 -6.96 2.49
CA HIS A 61 -12.91 -5.60 1.88
C HIS A 61 -13.79 -5.36 0.61
N LEU A 62 -14.85 -6.15 0.37
CA LEU A 62 -15.62 -6.12 -0.90
C LEU A 62 -16.00 -4.70 -1.37
N CYS A 63 -16.51 -3.85 -0.48
CA CYS A 63 -16.98 -2.50 -0.85
C CYS A 63 -15.86 -1.58 -1.33
N VAL A 64 -14.70 -1.62 -0.66
CA VAL A 64 -13.53 -0.84 -1.06
C VAL A 64 -12.96 -1.33 -2.38
N LEU A 65 -12.85 -2.66 -2.56
CA LEU A 65 -12.41 -3.25 -3.83
C LEU A 65 -13.36 -2.89 -4.98
N ALA A 66 -14.67 -2.96 -4.76
CA ALA A 66 -15.65 -2.65 -5.80
C ALA A 66 -15.61 -1.17 -6.23
N ASP A 67 -15.40 -0.21 -5.32
CA ASP A 67 -15.23 1.21 -5.65
C ASP A 67 -13.95 1.43 -6.50
N VAL A 68 -12.85 0.77 -6.14
CA VAL A 68 -11.60 0.80 -6.92
C VAL A 68 -11.80 0.31 -8.35
N TYR A 69 -12.57 -0.77 -8.52
CA TYR A 69 -12.89 -1.31 -9.85
C TYR A 69 -13.92 -0.47 -10.63
N VAL A 70 -14.56 0.53 -10.02
CA VAL A 70 -15.28 1.60 -10.74
C VAL A 70 -14.29 2.64 -11.25
N THR A 71 -13.33 3.04 -10.40
CA THR A 71 -12.28 4.01 -10.73
C THR A 71 -11.47 3.58 -11.95
N VAL A 72 -10.86 2.39 -11.90
CA VAL A 72 -9.94 1.93 -12.97
C VAL A 72 -10.65 1.47 -14.25
N ARG A 73 -11.97 1.52 -14.28
CA ARG A 73 -12.81 1.33 -15.48
C ARG A 73 -13.29 2.64 -16.11
N GLY A 74 -13.04 3.79 -15.50
CA GLY A 74 -13.54 5.08 -15.96
C GLY A 74 -15.06 5.24 -15.82
N GLU A 75 -15.63 4.76 -14.71
CA GLU A 75 -17.08 4.73 -14.48
C GLU A 75 -17.55 5.53 -13.23
N ARG A 76 -16.70 6.36 -12.60
CA ARG A 76 -17.09 7.10 -11.39
C ARG A 76 -18.20 8.11 -11.66
N ALA A 77 -18.18 8.83 -12.78
CA ALA A 77 -19.23 9.75 -13.18
C ALA A 77 -20.55 9.05 -13.56
N ARG A 78 -20.49 7.76 -13.93
CA ARG A 78 -21.67 6.90 -14.16
C ARG A 78 -22.38 6.54 -12.85
N PHE A 79 -21.63 6.16 -11.80
CA PHE A 79 -22.23 5.66 -10.56
C PHE A 79 -22.35 6.72 -9.46
N PHE A 80 -21.35 7.59 -9.33
CA PHE A 80 -21.20 8.59 -8.27
C PHE A 80 -21.40 10.04 -8.76
N GLY A 81 -21.71 10.22 -10.05
CA GLY A 81 -22.01 11.52 -10.67
C GLY A 81 -20.76 12.36 -11.01
N PRO A 82 -20.85 13.26 -12.01
CA PRO A 82 -19.69 13.97 -12.56
C PRO A 82 -19.11 15.04 -11.64
N ALA A 83 -19.91 15.59 -10.72
CA ALA A 83 -19.47 16.62 -9.78
C ALA A 83 -18.85 16.04 -8.49
N GLY A 84 -19.01 14.74 -8.24
CA GLY A 84 -18.40 14.08 -7.09
C GLY A 84 -16.88 13.96 -7.24
N SER A 85 -16.22 13.54 -6.16
CA SER A 85 -14.78 13.32 -6.10
C SER A 85 -14.46 12.10 -5.24
N TYR A 86 -13.19 11.68 -5.27
CA TYR A 86 -12.63 10.70 -4.35
C TYR A 86 -11.19 11.10 -4.00
N VAL A 87 -10.68 10.55 -2.88
CA VAL A 87 -9.30 10.79 -2.44
C VAL A 87 -8.49 9.53 -2.71
N THR A 88 -7.42 9.65 -3.48
CA THR A 88 -6.32 8.68 -3.53
C THR A 88 -5.48 8.93 -2.27
N ARG A 89 -5.84 8.25 -1.17
CA ARG A 89 -5.26 8.52 0.15
C ARG A 89 -3.77 8.21 0.22
N GLY A 90 -3.29 7.29 -0.62
CA GLY A 90 -1.88 6.95 -0.74
C GLY A 90 -1.00 8.02 -1.39
N ASN A 91 -1.56 9.14 -1.85
CA ASN A 91 -0.80 10.33 -2.28
C ASN A 91 -1.50 11.67 -1.95
N GLY A 92 -2.57 11.63 -1.14
CA GLY A 92 -3.37 12.79 -0.74
C GLY A 92 -4.22 13.44 -1.84
N VAL A 93 -4.20 12.96 -3.08
CA VAL A 93 -4.87 13.64 -4.21
C VAL A 93 -6.37 13.44 -4.15
N THR A 94 -7.11 14.55 -4.13
CA THR A 94 -8.55 14.55 -4.39
C THR A 94 -8.79 14.75 -5.89
N SER A 95 -9.38 13.76 -6.55
CA SER A 95 -9.69 13.79 -7.98
C SER A 95 -11.20 13.92 -8.22
N ASN A 96 -11.59 14.75 -9.18
CA ASN A 96 -12.97 14.82 -9.64
C ASN A 96 -13.33 13.55 -10.44
N ASN A 97 -14.53 13.01 -10.21
CA ASN A 97 -15.00 11.78 -10.85
C ASN A 97 -14.96 11.85 -12.38
N LEU A 98 -15.38 12.96 -12.98
CA LEU A 98 -15.40 13.10 -14.44
C LEU A 98 -13.99 13.21 -15.03
N ASN A 99 -13.10 13.98 -14.39
CA ASN A 99 -11.70 14.10 -14.83
C ASN A 99 -10.97 12.75 -14.70
N SER A 100 -11.17 12.04 -13.59
CA SER A 100 -10.68 10.69 -13.38
C SER A 100 -11.19 9.71 -14.42
N ASP A 101 -12.47 9.78 -14.80
CA ASP A 101 -13.01 8.91 -15.84
C ASP A 101 -12.35 9.18 -17.20
N PHE A 102 -12.13 10.45 -17.57
CA PHE A 102 -11.39 10.78 -18.79
C PHE A 102 -9.94 10.28 -18.76
N PHE A 103 -9.28 10.31 -17.59
CA PHE A 103 -7.93 9.75 -17.41
C PHE A 103 -7.91 8.22 -17.62
N PHE A 104 -8.76 7.46 -16.92
CA PHE A 104 -8.78 6.00 -17.04
C PHE A 104 -9.37 5.51 -18.36
N GLN A 105 -10.41 6.17 -18.90
CA GLN A 105 -10.98 5.82 -20.20
C GLN A 105 -9.95 6.03 -21.31
N ARG A 106 -9.10 7.06 -21.24
CA ARG A 106 -7.99 7.21 -22.20
C ARG A 106 -7.01 6.03 -22.16
N ILE A 107 -6.64 5.56 -20.97
CA ILE A 107 -5.76 4.40 -20.78
C ILE A 107 -6.38 3.13 -21.42
N ILE A 108 -7.70 3.00 -21.34
CA ILE A 108 -8.49 1.92 -21.97
C ILE A 108 -8.52 2.09 -23.50
N ASP A 109 -8.89 3.26 -24.00
CA ASP A 109 -9.01 3.55 -25.44
C ASP A 109 -7.66 3.41 -26.16
N GLU A 110 -6.57 3.84 -25.52
CA GLU A 110 -5.20 3.71 -26.03
C GLU A 110 -4.60 2.29 -25.84
N ASN A 111 -5.36 1.35 -25.25
CA ASN A 111 -4.98 -0.06 -25.01
C ASN A 111 -3.63 -0.20 -24.28
N VAL A 112 -3.36 0.67 -23.30
CA VAL A 112 -2.05 0.77 -22.63
C VAL A 112 -1.71 -0.53 -21.91
N ILE A 113 -2.66 -1.08 -21.14
CA ILE A 113 -2.44 -2.27 -20.32
C ILE A 113 -2.28 -3.51 -21.19
N GLU A 114 -3.12 -3.61 -22.21
CA GLU A 114 -3.15 -4.70 -23.18
C GLU A 114 -1.79 -4.80 -23.91
N LYS A 115 -1.22 -3.68 -24.36
CA LYS A 115 0.14 -3.61 -24.95
C LYS A 115 1.23 -4.03 -23.96
N LEU A 116 1.16 -3.61 -22.70
CA LEU A 116 2.15 -3.99 -21.67
C LEU A 116 2.09 -5.50 -21.33
N LEU A 117 0.91 -6.12 -21.46
CA LEU A 117 0.71 -7.57 -21.30
C LEU A 117 1.24 -8.40 -22.48
N GLU A 118 1.43 -7.81 -23.65
CA GLU A 118 2.01 -8.46 -24.84
C GLU A 118 3.55 -8.43 -24.84
N LEU A 119 4.16 -7.59 -23.99
CA LEU A 119 5.62 -7.55 -23.84
C LEU A 119 6.15 -8.86 -23.24
N LYS A 120 7.35 -9.25 -23.67
CA LYS A 120 8.06 -10.40 -23.09
C LYS A 120 8.72 -10.02 -21.75
N PRO A 121 8.86 -10.96 -20.80
CA PRO A 121 9.73 -10.76 -19.65
C PRO A 121 11.15 -10.34 -20.06
N PRO A 122 11.82 -9.46 -19.29
CA PRO A 122 11.36 -8.90 -18.02
C PRO A 122 10.28 -7.81 -18.15
N GLN A 123 10.12 -7.17 -19.32
CA GLN A 123 9.25 -5.99 -19.52
C GLN A 123 7.77 -6.24 -19.25
N GLY A 124 7.24 -7.36 -19.78
CA GLY A 124 5.89 -7.84 -19.48
C GLY A 124 5.89 -8.95 -18.43
N PRO A 125 4.70 -9.39 -17.98
CA PRO A 125 4.56 -10.31 -16.86
C PRO A 125 5.05 -11.74 -17.15
N LEU A 126 5.60 -12.38 -16.13
CA LEU A 126 5.89 -13.81 -16.11
C LEU A 126 4.58 -14.63 -16.19
N PRO A 127 4.54 -15.77 -16.92
CA PRO A 127 3.36 -16.63 -16.98
C PRO A 127 2.88 -17.14 -15.61
N ASP A 128 3.80 -17.47 -14.71
CA ASP A 128 3.48 -17.90 -13.34
C ASP A 128 2.79 -16.78 -12.52
N PHE A 129 3.05 -15.50 -12.82
CA PHE A 129 2.31 -14.38 -12.22
C PHE A 129 0.89 -14.21 -12.81
N ASP A 130 0.70 -14.49 -14.10
CA ASP A 130 -0.66 -14.50 -14.67
C ASP A 130 -1.56 -15.58 -14.03
N ASP A 131 -0.99 -16.74 -13.70
CA ASP A 131 -1.69 -17.82 -12.99
C ASP A 131 -2.29 -17.33 -11.66
N ILE A 132 -1.52 -16.59 -10.85
CA ILE A 132 -2.01 -16.07 -9.55
C ILE A 132 -3.04 -14.94 -9.73
N VAL A 133 -2.89 -14.07 -10.74
CA VAL A 133 -3.88 -13.02 -11.06
C VAL A 133 -5.21 -13.62 -11.53
N ARG A 134 -5.17 -14.64 -12.39
CA ARG A 134 -6.37 -15.38 -12.81
C ARG A 134 -7.04 -16.09 -11.64
N GLY A 135 -6.23 -16.61 -10.71
CA GLY A 135 -6.71 -17.14 -9.43
C GLY A 135 -7.50 -16.09 -8.65
N TYR A 136 -6.87 -14.95 -8.36
CA TYR A 136 -7.44 -13.83 -7.60
C TYR A 136 -8.78 -13.33 -8.16
N VAL A 137 -8.86 -13.12 -9.47
CA VAL A 137 -10.11 -12.75 -10.17
C VAL A 137 -11.18 -13.83 -9.99
N GLY A 138 -10.81 -15.11 -10.07
CA GLY A 138 -11.70 -16.23 -9.77
C GLY A 138 -12.22 -16.21 -8.33
N GLY A 139 -11.33 -15.94 -7.37
CA GLY A 139 -11.60 -15.88 -5.93
C GLY A 139 -12.59 -14.77 -5.54
N TYR A 140 -12.30 -13.53 -5.95
CA TYR A 140 -13.19 -12.37 -5.73
C TYR A 140 -14.60 -12.66 -6.29
N ASN A 141 -14.65 -13.13 -7.54
CA ASN A 141 -15.91 -13.43 -8.20
C ASN A 141 -16.65 -14.62 -7.54
N ALA A 142 -15.93 -15.56 -6.94
CA ALA A 142 -16.51 -16.67 -6.20
C ALA A 142 -17.10 -16.22 -4.86
N TYR A 143 -16.45 -15.31 -4.12
CA TYR A 143 -17.02 -14.73 -2.90
C TYR A 143 -18.31 -13.96 -3.21
N LEU A 144 -18.28 -13.05 -4.19
CA LEU A 144 -19.46 -12.28 -4.61
C LEU A 144 -20.64 -13.19 -5.02
N ARG A 145 -20.37 -14.31 -5.71
CA ARG A 145 -21.41 -15.32 -6.00
C ARG A 145 -21.89 -16.05 -4.73
N ALA A 146 -20.98 -16.40 -3.82
CA ALA A 146 -21.30 -17.17 -2.62
C ALA A 146 -22.25 -16.43 -1.66
N ILE A 147 -22.12 -15.10 -1.57
CA ILE A 147 -23.04 -14.24 -0.79
C ILE A 147 -24.38 -13.97 -1.51
N GLY A 148 -24.53 -14.35 -2.78
CA GLY A 148 -25.74 -14.09 -3.57
C GLY A 148 -25.73 -12.77 -4.36
N GLY A 149 -24.54 -12.26 -4.68
CA GLY A 149 -24.35 -10.99 -5.39
C GLY A 149 -24.55 -9.77 -4.47
N PRO A 150 -24.74 -8.56 -5.05
CA PRO A 150 -24.78 -7.30 -4.31
C PRO A 150 -25.86 -7.23 -3.23
N ALA A 151 -26.99 -7.92 -3.45
CA ALA A 151 -28.10 -7.98 -2.49
C ALA A 151 -27.74 -8.70 -1.17
N GLY A 152 -26.74 -9.59 -1.19
CA GLY A 152 -26.29 -10.35 -0.03
C GLY A 152 -25.09 -9.77 0.70
N VAL A 153 -24.58 -8.62 0.26
CA VAL A 153 -23.54 -7.85 0.97
C VAL A 153 -24.07 -7.41 2.34
N LYS A 154 -23.23 -7.53 3.37
CA LYS A 154 -23.56 -7.13 4.75
C LYS A 154 -23.13 -5.71 5.04
N ASP A 155 -21.89 -5.37 4.69
CA ASP A 155 -21.32 -4.02 4.78
C ASP A 155 -22.31 -2.96 4.26
N PRO A 156 -22.81 -2.05 5.12
CA PRO A 156 -23.77 -1.03 4.73
C PRO A 156 -23.22 -0.03 3.71
N ALA A 157 -21.89 0.09 3.55
CA ALA A 157 -21.27 1.03 2.61
C ALA A 157 -21.59 0.72 1.13
N CYS A 158 -21.80 -0.55 0.78
CA CYS A 158 -22.11 -0.95 -0.60
C CYS A 158 -23.23 -1.99 -0.75
N LYS A 159 -24.00 -2.24 0.32
CA LYS A 159 -25.12 -3.18 0.29
C LYS A 159 -26.13 -2.86 -0.83
N GLY A 160 -26.37 -3.85 -1.70
CA GLY A 160 -27.32 -3.75 -2.80
C GLY A 160 -26.90 -2.85 -3.98
N GLN A 161 -25.67 -2.31 -3.97
CA GLN A 161 -25.24 -1.35 -5.00
C GLN A 161 -24.88 -2.01 -6.34
N GLU A 162 -25.33 -1.43 -7.45
CA GLU A 162 -25.10 -1.96 -8.83
C GLU A 162 -23.61 -2.04 -9.19
N TRP A 163 -22.80 -1.11 -8.67
CA TRP A 163 -21.36 -1.06 -8.95
C TRP A 163 -20.55 -2.16 -8.26
N VAL A 164 -21.13 -2.85 -7.27
CA VAL A 164 -20.56 -4.10 -6.74
C VAL A 164 -20.82 -5.19 -7.78
N ARG A 165 -19.81 -5.57 -8.54
CA ARG A 165 -19.98 -6.51 -9.65
C ARG A 165 -18.74 -7.36 -9.90
N PRO A 166 -18.84 -8.46 -10.67
CA PRO A 166 -17.69 -9.26 -11.04
C PRO A 166 -16.56 -8.45 -11.70
N ILE A 167 -15.34 -8.90 -11.49
CA ILE A 167 -14.13 -8.35 -12.10
C ILE A 167 -13.57 -9.29 -13.15
N THR A 168 -12.77 -8.75 -14.05
CA THR A 168 -12.08 -9.47 -15.11
C THR A 168 -10.56 -9.43 -14.89
N ARG A 169 -9.82 -10.23 -15.66
CA ARG A 169 -8.36 -10.22 -15.68
C ARG A 169 -7.80 -8.80 -15.90
N ILE A 170 -8.34 -8.06 -16.85
CA ILE A 170 -7.82 -6.73 -17.20
C ILE A 170 -8.09 -5.68 -16.12
N ASP A 171 -9.18 -5.81 -15.36
CA ASP A 171 -9.47 -4.91 -14.23
C ASP A 171 -8.41 -5.02 -13.11
N ALA A 172 -7.90 -6.24 -12.86
CA ALA A 172 -6.81 -6.45 -11.92
C ALA A 172 -5.50 -5.78 -12.40
N TYR A 173 -5.13 -5.94 -13.67
CA TYR A 173 -3.96 -5.26 -14.23
C TYR A 173 -4.09 -3.73 -14.28
N ARG A 174 -5.30 -3.20 -14.51
CA ARG A 174 -5.59 -1.75 -14.41
C ARG A 174 -5.41 -1.25 -12.97
N ARG A 175 -5.74 -2.06 -11.95
CA ARG A 175 -5.42 -1.76 -10.55
C ARG A 175 -3.91 -1.80 -10.27
N PHE A 176 -3.16 -2.76 -10.79
CA PHE A 176 -1.69 -2.76 -10.61
C PHE A 176 -1.05 -1.54 -11.25
N TYR A 177 -1.51 -1.14 -12.44
CA TYR A 177 -1.07 0.08 -13.11
C TYR A 177 -1.41 1.33 -12.29
N GLN A 178 -2.65 1.45 -11.78
CA GLN A 178 -3.03 2.55 -10.87
C GLN A 178 -2.08 2.67 -9.67
N LEU A 179 -1.69 1.56 -9.05
CA LEU A 179 -0.74 1.53 -7.92
C LEU A 179 0.70 1.86 -8.35
N ALA A 180 1.12 1.48 -9.57
CA ALA A 180 2.41 1.86 -10.12
C ALA A 180 2.53 3.38 -10.31
N LEU A 181 1.44 4.02 -10.74
CA LEU A 181 1.38 5.46 -10.97
C LEU A 181 1.28 6.33 -9.70
N LEU A 182 1.18 5.74 -8.51
CA LEU A 182 0.78 6.44 -7.28
C LEU A 182 1.62 7.70 -6.97
N ALA A 183 2.94 7.61 -7.11
CA ALA A 183 3.89 8.72 -6.94
C ALA A 183 4.43 9.27 -8.27
N SER A 184 3.73 9.03 -9.37
CA SER A 184 4.00 9.57 -10.71
C SER A 184 2.73 10.14 -11.34
N GLN A 185 2.23 9.72 -12.51
CA GLN A 185 1.03 10.31 -13.14
C GLN A 185 -0.24 10.28 -12.28
N GLY A 186 -0.30 9.43 -11.24
CA GLY A 186 -1.36 9.45 -10.22
C GLY A 186 -1.46 10.78 -9.46
N VAL A 187 -0.40 11.60 -9.45
CA VAL A 187 -0.43 12.96 -8.90
C VAL A 187 -1.15 13.96 -9.82
N ALA A 188 -1.34 13.61 -11.10
CA ALA A 188 -1.75 14.50 -12.18
C ALA A 188 -3.11 14.13 -12.80
N ILE A 189 -3.89 13.22 -12.19
CA ILE A 189 -5.16 12.68 -12.75
C ILE A 189 -6.09 13.79 -13.23
N ASP A 190 -6.36 14.80 -12.39
CA ASP A 190 -7.23 15.92 -12.75
C ASP A 190 -6.59 16.85 -13.78
N GLY A 191 -5.28 17.11 -13.66
CA GLY A 191 -4.51 17.93 -14.59
C GLY A 191 -4.46 17.37 -16.00
N VAL A 192 -4.42 16.04 -16.15
CA VAL A 192 -4.49 15.33 -17.44
C VAL A 192 -5.94 15.20 -17.92
N GLY A 193 -6.85 14.77 -17.04
CA GLY A 193 -8.25 14.53 -17.38
C GLY A 193 -9.03 15.78 -17.79
N ALA A 194 -8.59 16.97 -17.33
CA ALA A 194 -9.16 18.27 -17.68
C ALA A 194 -8.34 19.08 -18.71
N ALA A 195 -7.20 18.59 -19.20
CA ALA A 195 -6.33 19.32 -20.12
C ALA A 195 -7.05 19.64 -21.45
N ALA A 196 -7.09 20.92 -21.81
CA ALA A 196 -7.64 21.41 -23.07
C ALA A 196 -6.85 22.67 -23.53
N PRO A 197 -6.70 22.89 -24.86
CA PRO A 197 -6.07 24.10 -25.37
C PRO A 197 -6.87 25.35 -24.99
N PRO A 198 -6.23 26.51 -24.81
CA PRO A 198 -6.94 27.76 -24.58
C PRO A 198 -7.88 28.07 -25.76
N PRO A 199 -9.04 28.71 -25.51
CA PRO A 199 -9.89 29.25 -26.57
C PRO A 199 -9.07 30.16 -27.49
N GLY A 200 -9.41 30.21 -28.78
CA GLY A 200 -8.66 30.98 -29.77
C GLY A 200 -8.63 32.48 -29.42
N VAL A 201 -7.45 32.96 -29.00
CA VAL A 201 -7.16 34.39 -28.81
C VAL A 201 -6.06 34.78 -29.79
N ASP A 202 -6.32 35.74 -30.66
CA ASP A 202 -5.28 36.38 -31.47
C ASP A 202 -4.35 37.18 -30.54
N LEU A 203 -3.10 36.73 -30.41
CA LEU A 203 -2.08 37.46 -29.66
C LEU A 203 -1.24 38.33 -30.61
N PRO A 204 -1.06 39.63 -30.33
CA PRO A 204 -0.10 40.46 -31.05
C PRO A 204 1.35 40.03 -30.77
N ALA A 205 2.24 40.26 -31.75
CA ALA A 205 3.62 39.79 -31.73
C ALA A 205 4.44 40.26 -30.50
N ALA A 206 5.40 39.43 -30.10
CA ALA A 206 6.05 39.43 -28.80
C ALA A 206 6.82 40.71 -28.40
N ARG A 207 6.84 40.97 -27.08
CA ARG A 207 7.96 41.68 -26.40
C ARG A 207 8.28 41.03 -25.04
N SER A 208 9.58 40.76 -24.85
CA SER A 208 10.26 40.16 -23.68
C SER A 208 9.62 38.89 -23.10
N GLU A 209 10.04 37.73 -23.62
CA GLU A 209 9.66 36.41 -23.09
C GLU A 209 10.22 36.21 -21.65
N ASP A 210 11.47 36.60 -21.39
CA ASP A 210 12.16 36.37 -20.11
C ASP A 210 11.47 37.03 -18.90
N ARG A 211 11.07 38.31 -19.02
CA ARG A 211 10.39 39.03 -17.92
C ARG A 211 9.02 38.43 -17.58
N ARG A 212 8.32 37.88 -18.58
CA ARG A 212 7.03 37.18 -18.37
C ARG A 212 7.25 35.78 -17.79
N ALA A 213 8.28 35.06 -18.24
CA ALA A 213 8.64 33.76 -17.69
C ALA A 213 9.07 33.85 -16.21
N MET A 214 9.88 34.86 -15.84
CA MET A 214 10.22 35.15 -14.45
C MET A 214 8.98 35.50 -13.62
N GLY A 215 8.14 36.44 -14.05
CA GLY A 215 6.93 36.80 -13.29
C GLY A 215 5.91 35.65 -13.16
N ALA A 216 5.87 34.71 -14.13
CA ALA A 216 5.09 33.49 -14.03
C ALA A 216 5.72 32.47 -13.06
N ALA A 217 7.05 32.33 -13.04
CA ALA A 217 7.76 31.52 -12.06
C ALA A 217 7.57 32.07 -10.64
N ASP A 218 7.69 33.38 -10.45
CA ASP A 218 7.44 34.06 -9.17
C ASP A 218 6.00 33.82 -8.68
N ALA A 219 5.00 33.91 -9.58
CA ALA A 219 3.61 33.62 -9.24
C ALA A 219 3.36 32.14 -8.90
N VAL A 220 4.01 31.21 -9.60
CA VAL A 220 3.93 29.76 -9.32
C VAL A 220 4.61 29.41 -8.00
N VAL A 221 5.77 29.99 -7.70
CA VAL A 221 6.48 29.79 -6.42
C VAL A 221 5.73 30.43 -5.27
N ALA A 222 5.22 31.65 -5.42
CA ALA A 222 4.44 32.34 -4.38
C ALA A 222 3.09 31.68 -4.09
N ALA A 223 2.55 30.89 -5.03
CA ALA A 223 1.34 30.10 -4.83
C ALA A 223 1.55 28.79 -4.05
N LEU A 224 2.80 28.38 -3.80
CA LEU A 224 3.16 27.16 -3.07
C LEU A 224 3.94 27.49 -1.80
N LYS A 225 3.68 26.76 -0.72
CA LYS A 225 4.61 26.81 0.43
C LYS A 225 5.91 26.08 0.05
N PRO A 226 7.11 26.58 0.45
CA PRO A 226 8.36 25.85 0.23
C PRO A 226 8.26 24.42 0.77
N GLY A 227 8.64 23.43 -0.05
CA GLY A 227 8.53 22.01 0.30
C GLY A 227 7.12 21.41 0.29
N GLU A 228 6.04 22.14 -0.02
CA GLU A 228 4.66 21.62 0.00
C GLU A 228 4.45 20.36 -0.87
N VAL A 229 5.11 20.28 -2.02
CA VAL A 229 5.06 19.08 -2.89
C VAL A 229 5.84 17.94 -2.25
N ASP A 230 6.98 18.20 -1.60
CA ASP A 230 7.77 17.18 -0.91
C ASP A 230 7.10 16.74 0.41
N GLU A 231 6.34 17.60 1.07
CA GLU A 231 5.47 17.25 2.21
C GLU A 231 4.27 16.41 1.77
N ARG A 232 3.64 16.73 0.63
CA ARG A 232 2.50 15.93 0.10
C ARG A 232 2.94 14.57 -0.46
N LEU A 233 4.13 14.47 -1.05
CA LEU A 233 4.67 13.22 -1.61
C LEU A 233 5.48 12.41 -0.58
N GLY A 234 6.25 13.06 0.29
CA GLY A 234 7.12 12.46 1.30
C GLY A 234 6.52 12.42 2.71
N GLY A 235 5.42 13.13 2.97
CA GLY A 235 4.61 13.00 4.20
C GLY A 235 3.90 11.65 4.32
N LEU A 236 3.96 10.84 3.26
CA LEU A 236 3.78 9.39 3.29
C LEU A 236 4.93 8.73 4.08
N GLY A 237 4.86 8.88 5.40
CA GLY A 237 5.84 8.32 6.32
C GLY A 237 5.98 6.80 6.21
N SER A 238 7.09 6.24 6.66
CA SER A 238 7.33 4.82 6.91
C SER A 238 8.64 4.70 7.66
N ASN A 239 8.79 3.71 8.54
CA ASN A 239 10.10 3.31 9.07
C ASN A 239 10.42 1.87 8.67
N ALA A 240 11.69 1.56 8.47
CA ALA A 240 12.15 0.17 8.45
C ALA A 240 13.59 0.05 8.95
N TYR A 241 13.89 -1.01 9.70
CA TYR A 241 15.26 -1.45 9.99
C TYR A 241 15.52 -2.78 9.31
N GLY A 242 16.71 -2.93 8.72
CA GLY A 242 17.34 -4.23 8.47
C GLY A 242 18.49 -4.37 9.46
N LEU A 243 18.42 -5.37 10.34
CA LEU A 243 19.40 -5.61 11.40
C LEU A 243 20.17 -6.90 11.12
N GLY A 244 21.50 -6.81 11.07
CA GLY A 244 22.38 -7.95 10.80
C GLY A 244 22.98 -8.57 12.07
N SER A 245 23.88 -9.54 11.86
CA SER A 245 24.53 -10.35 12.89
C SER A 245 25.29 -9.58 13.97
N GLU A 246 25.80 -8.37 13.67
CA GLU A 246 26.47 -7.51 14.65
C GLU A 246 25.44 -6.80 15.53
N ALA A 247 24.26 -6.47 15.00
CA ALA A 247 23.18 -5.80 15.72
C ALA A 247 22.19 -6.74 16.43
N THR A 248 22.17 -8.05 16.15
CA THR A 248 21.17 -8.98 16.72
C THR A 248 21.74 -10.00 17.71
N ARG A 249 20.97 -10.33 18.75
CA ARG A 249 21.37 -11.30 19.80
C ARG A 249 21.51 -12.72 19.27
N SER A 250 20.72 -13.10 18.27
CA SER A 250 20.73 -14.43 17.65
C SER A 250 21.76 -14.58 16.53
N GLY A 251 22.40 -13.49 16.10
CA GLY A 251 23.27 -13.46 14.92
C GLY A 251 22.54 -13.60 13.57
N ARG A 252 21.20 -13.66 13.56
CA ARG A 252 20.36 -13.74 12.34
C ARG A 252 19.75 -12.39 11.99
N GLY A 253 19.26 -12.24 10.77
CA GLY A 253 18.60 -11.03 10.31
C GLY A 253 17.27 -10.80 11.02
N ILE A 254 17.09 -9.57 11.55
CA ILE A 254 15.82 -9.07 12.05
C ILE A 254 15.37 -7.89 11.21
N VAL A 255 14.10 -7.84 10.83
CA VAL A 255 13.49 -6.68 10.16
C VAL A 255 12.39 -6.09 11.03
N LEU A 256 12.44 -4.77 11.23
CA LEU A 256 11.27 -3.97 11.55
C LEU A 256 10.72 -3.41 10.23
N GLY A 257 9.44 -3.61 9.98
CA GLY A 257 8.69 -2.88 8.96
C GLY A 257 7.54 -2.13 9.61
N ASN A 258 7.52 -0.80 9.47
CA ASN A 258 6.40 0.06 9.85
C ASN A 258 6.08 1.06 8.71
N PRO A 259 5.48 0.62 7.58
CA PRO A 259 4.86 1.54 6.65
C PRO A 259 3.83 2.43 7.35
N HIS A 260 3.97 3.75 7.25
CA HIS A 260 2.91 4.67 7.67
C HIS A 260 2.04 4.91 6.45
N PHE A 261 0.77 4.51 6.51
CA PHE A 261 -0.07 4.52 5.32
C PHE A 261 -1.54 4.74 5.72
N PRO A 262 -2.44 5.03 4.78
CA PRO A 262 -3.84 5.34 5.09
C PRO A 262 -4.52 4.24 5.90
N TRP A 263 -5.24 4.65 6.95
CA TRP A 263 -6.06 3.73 7.73
C TRP A 263 -7.37 3.36 7.02
N GLU A 264 -7.73 4.12 5.97
CA GLU A 264 -8.91 3.94 5.13
C GLU A 264 -8.58 3.95 3.63
N GLY A 265 -9.57 3.61 2.80
CA GLY A 265 -9.42 3.60 1.34
C GLY A 265 -8.81 2.31 0.80
N SER A 266 -8.36 2.35 -0.45
CA SER A 266 -7.84 1.18 -1.19
C SER A 266 -6.39 0.85 -0.88
N GLU A 267 -5.70 1.83 -0.32
CA GLU A 267 -4.28 1.83 -0.03
C GLU A 267 -4.00 1.30 1.38
N ARG A 268 -5.01 0.87 2.14
CA ARG A 268 -4.79 0.08 3.35
C ARG A 268 -4.23 -1.31 3.00
N PHE A 269 -3.54 -1.90 3.95
CA PHE A 269 -2.96 -3.23 3.88
C PHE A 269 -3.96 -4.33 4.27
N PHE A 270 -3.77 -5.50 3.67
CA PHE A 270 -4.42 -6.76 4.02
C PHE A 270 -3.32 -7.78 4.37
N GLN A 271 -3.32 -8.28 5.60
CA GLN A 271 -2.35 -9.28 6.04
C GLN A 271 -2.77 -10.68 5.57
N THR A 272 -1.82 -11.53 5.13
CA THR A 272 -2.09 -12.88 4.62
C THR A 272 -0.83 -13.75 4.60
N GLN A 273 -1.00 -15.07 4.53
CA GLN A 273 0.07 -16.01 4.16
C GLN A 273 -0.35 -16.84 2.94
N LEU A 274 0.51 -16.93 1.93
CA LEU A 274 0.30 -17.72 0.72
C LEU A 274 1.26 -18.91 0.68
N ARG A 275 0.71 -20.13 0.56
CA ARG A 275 1.46 -21.39 0.53
C ARG A 275 1.11 -22.24 -0.68
N VAL A 276 2.11 -22.51 -1.52
CA VAL A 276 2.08 -23.50 -2.60
C VAL A 276 3.28 -24.43 -2.40
N PRO A 277 3.08 -25.69 -1.94
CA PRO A 277 4.18 -26.58 -1.57
C PRO A 277 5.25 -26.73 -2.67
N GLY A 278 6.50 -26.42 -2.31
CA GLY A 278 7.65 -26.47 -3.24
C GLY A 278 7.73 -25.32 -4.26
N LYS A 279 6.87 -24.28 -4.14
CA LYS A 279 6.90 -23.08 -5.00
C LYS A 279 6.87 -21.76 -4.23
N LEU A 280 6.06 -21.67 -3.18
CA LEU A 280 5.76 -20.41 -2.48
C LEU A 280 5.44 -20.68 -1.00
N ASN A 281 6.02 -19.91 -0.09
CA ASN A 281 5.65 -19.87 1.32
C ASN A 281 6.03 -18.49 1.91
N VAL A 282 5.11 -17.54 1.77
CA VAL A 282 5.33 -16.12 2.12
C VAL A 282 4.21 -15.62 3.02
N SER A 283 4.56 -14.83 4.03
CA SER A 283 3.62 -14.18 4.95
C SER A 283 3.92 -12.69 5.02
N GLY A 284 2.89 -11.86 5.13
CA GLY A 284 3.05 -10.42 5.22
C GLY A 284 1.77 -9.69 4.87
N ALA A 285 1.89 -8.52 4.26
CA ALA A 285 0.75 -7.72 3.85
C ALA A 285 0.86 -7.16 2.42
N SER A 286 -0.30 -6.87 1.85
CA SER A 286 -0.50 -6.39 0.48
C SER A 286 -1.44 -5.20 0.44
N LEU A 287 -1.29 -4.26 -0.50
CA LEU A 287 -2.34 -3.26 -0.77
C LEU A 287 -3.59 -3.93 -1.34
N LEU A 288 -4.77 -3.35 -1.10
CA LEU A 288 -6.01 -3.95 -1.60
C LEU A 288 -6.01 -4.03 -3.14
N GLY A 289 -6.31 -5.22 -3.64
CA GLY A 289 -6.30 -5.57 -5.05
C GLY A 289 -5.08 -6.38 -5.50
N VAL A 290 -4.02 -6.50 -4.68
CA VAL A 290 -2.73 -7.13 -5.05
C VAL A 290 -2.66 -8.60 -4.61
N PRO A 291 -2.47 -9.57 -5.53
CA PRO A 291 -2.53 -11.00 -5.22
C PRO A 291 -1.14 -11.60 -4.89
N GLY A 292 -0.41 -10.98 -3.96
CA GLY A 292 0.94 -11.34 -3.51
C GLY A 292 1.30 -10.55 -2.26
N VAL A 293 2.47 -10.78 -1.67
CA VAL A 293 2.93 -9.99 -0.51
C VAL A 293 3.83 -8.84 -0.99
N LEU A 294 3.66 -7.65 -0.39
CA LEU A 294 4.48 -6.48 -0.72
C LEU A 294 5.47 -6.16 0.40
N ILE A 295 5.07 -6.34 1.66
CA ILE A 295 5.91 -6.19 2.85
C ILE A 295 5.73 -7.44 3.68
N GLY A 296 6.79 -8.17 3.99
CA GLY A 296 6.63 -9.50 4.56
C GLY A 296 7.93 -10.27 4.78
N PHE A 297 7.79 -11.59 4.78
CA PHE A 297 8.85 -12.54 5.06
C PHE A 297 8.57 -13.94 4.50
N THR A 298 9.66 -14.62 4.13
CA THR A 298 9.73 -16.06 3.87
C THR A 298 10.40 -16.77 5.05
N GLU A 299 10.84 -18.02 4.89
CA GLU A 299 11.58 -18.76 5.92
C GLU A 299 12.95 -18.12 6.25
N ASN A 300 13.59 -17.47 5.29
CA ASN A 300 14.98 -17.02 5.41
C ASN A 300 15.21 -15.53 5.09
N LEU A 301 14.22 -14.82 4.53
CA LEU A 301 14.30 -13.40 4.20
C LEU A 301 13.10 -12.66 4.80
N ALA A 302 13.34 -11.48 5.35
CA ALA A 302 12.28 -10.52 5.68
C ALA A 302 12.61 -9.18 5.00
N TRP A 303 11.58 -8.43 4.62
CA TRP A 303 11.74 -7.11 3.99
C TRP A 303 10.57 -6.18 4.31
N SER A 304 10.83 -4.88 4.18
CA SER A 304 9.84 -3.81 4.23
C SER A 304 10.22 -2.71 3.25
N HIS A 305 9.26 -1.84 2.99
CA HIS A 305 9.41 -0.68 2.13
C HIS A 305 9.15 0.62 2.89
N THR A 306 9.76 1.70 2.43
CA THR A 306 9.48 3.08 2.84
C THR A 306 9.36 3.94 1.59
N VAL A 307 8.51 4.97 1.56
CA VAL A 307 8.42 5.85 0.39
C VAL A 307 9.77 6.51 0.11
N SER A 308 10.28 6.37 -1.12
CA SER A 308 11.53 6.97 -1.57
C SER A 308 11.34 8.44 -1.87
N THR A 309 12.37 9.28 -1.68
CA THR A 309 12.29 10.66 -2.15
C THR A 309 12.41 10.80 -3.68
N ALA A 310 12.76 9.71 -4.37
CA ALA A 310 13.05 9.71 -5.80
C ALA A 310 11.84 10.08 -6.65
N ARG A 311 12.00 11.08 -7.53
CA ARG A 311 10.97 11.50 -8.46
C ARG A 311 10.85 10.48 -9.59
N ARG A 312 9.64 9.94 -9.74
CA ARG A 312 9.30 8.90 -10.72
C ARG A 312 8.74 9.47 -12.02
N PHE A 313 8.69 10.80 -12.11
CA PHE A 313 8.19 11.57 -13.25
C PHE A 313 9.07 12.79 -13.54
N THR A 314 8.89 13.39 -14.72
CA THR A 314 9.52 14.65 -15.14
C THR A 314 8.51 15.41 -15.98
N ILE A 315 8.44 16.73 -15.80
CA ILE A 315 7.61 17.60 -16.63
C ILE A 315 8.46 18.13 -17.79
N PHE A 316 7.90 18.16 -18.99
CA PHE A 316 8.54 18.74 -20.18
C PHE A 316 7.72 19.94 -20.66
N GLU A 317 8.33 21.12 -20.65
CA GLU A 317 7.77 22.35 -21.19
C GLU A 317 8.09 22.43 -22.69
N HIS A 318 7.07 22.58 -23.54
CA HIS A 318 7.24 22.73 -24.98
C HIS A 318 6.73 24.10 -25.45
N ARG A 319 7.50 24.76 -26.31
CA ARG A 319 7.05 25.97 -27.02
C ARG A 319 5.99 25.62 -28.06
N LEU A 320 4.89 26.36 -28.06
CA LEU A 320 3.81 26.24 -29.05
C LEU A 320 4.04 27.16 -30.25
N VAL A 321 3.42 26.80 -31.38
CA VAL A 321 3.35 27.67 -32.55
C VAL A 321 2.28 28.74 -32.33
N PRO A 322 2.59 30.05 -32.47
CA PRO A 322 1.61 31.12 -32.33
C PRO A 322 0.37 30.89 -33.22
N GLY A 323 -0.82 31.05 -32.64
CA GLY A 323 -2.10 30.80 -33.32
C GLY A 323 -2.47 29.32 -33.52
N ALA A 324 -1.58 28.38 -33.19
CA ALA A 324 -1.80 26.94 -33.34
C ALA A 324 -1.49 26.19 -32.03
N PRO A 325 -2.34 26.31 -30.98
CA PRO A 325 -2.03 25.87 -29.61
C PRO A 325 -1.89 24.35 -29.42
N THR A 326 -2.14 23.55 -30.46
CA THR A 326 -1.94 22.08 -30.49
C THR A 326 -0.77 21.66 -31.40
N SER A 327 0.01 22.63 -31.86
CA SER A 327 1.27 22.43 -32.59
C SER A 327 2.44 22.99 -31.76
N TYR A 328 3.52 22.23 -31.68
CA TYR A 328 4.68 22.52 -30.84
C TYR A 328 5.97 22.47 -31.66
N ILE A 329 7.04 23.04 -31.14
CA ILE A 329 8.34 23.13 -31.80
C ILE A 329 9.32 22.16 -31.12
N VAL A 330 10.04 21.37 -31.92
CA VAL A 330 11.20 20.55 -31.49
C VAL A 330 12.30 20.68 -32.53
N ASP A 331 13.53 21.03 -32.13
CA ASP A 331 14.65 21.31 -33.05
C ASP A 331 14.29 22.27 -34.21
N GLY A 332 13.50 23.30 -33.89
CA GLY A 332 12.98 24.26 -34.88
C GLY A 332 11.91 23.71 -35.82
N GLN A 333 11.60 22.41 -35.76
CA GLN A 333 10.56 21.78 -36.58
C GLN A 333 9.19 21.86 -35.91
N VAL A 334 8.17 22.25 -36.68
CA VAL A 334 6.77 22.23 -36.23
C VAL A 334 6.23 20.80 -36.25
N ARG A 335 5.66 20.37 -35.13
CA ARG A 335 5.01 19.07 -34.94
C ARG A 335 3.61 19.25 -34.36
N LYS A 336 2.70 18.30 -34.63
CA LYS A 336 1.34 18.29 -34.05
C LYS A 336 1.26 17.33 -32.88
N MET A 337 0.51 17.69 -31.85
CA MET A 337 0.18 16.77 -30.75
C MET A 337 -0.69 15.61 -31.24
N ARG A 338 -0.59 14.45 -30.59
CA ARG A 338 -1.57 13.37 -30.74
C ARG A 338 -2.85 13.80 -30.04
N ALA A 339 -3.96 13.84 -30.77
CA ALA A 339 -5.29 14.12 -30.24
C ALA A 339 -6.09 12.82 -30.10
N SER A 340 -6.58 12.54 -28.89
CA SER A 340 -7.36 11.34 -28.55
C SER A 340 -8.76 11.78 -28.13
N GLN A 341 -9.79 11.43 -28.92
CA GLN A 341 -11.19 11.69 -28.55
C GLN A 341 -11.68 10.60 -27.59
N VAL A 342 -11.82 10.96 -26.31
CA VAL A 342 -12.23 10.05 -25.22
C VAL A 342 -13.69 10.31 -24.90
N THR A 343 -14.48 9.26 -24.66
CA THR A 343 -15.92 9.37 -24.33
C THR A 343 -16.29 8.53 -23.12
N VAL A 344 -16.91 9.16 -22.12
CA VAL A 344 -17.31 8.53 -20.85
C VAL A 344 -18.82 8.64 -20.64
N MET A 345 -19.41 7.71 -19.90
CA MET A 345 -20.83 7.74 -19.56
C MET A 345 -21.06 8.50 -18.25
N VAL A 346 -21.91 9.52 -18.30
CA VAL A 346 -22.15 10.45 -17.20
C VAL A 346 -23.60 10.36 -16.72
N LYS A 347 -23.79 10.32 -15.39
CA LYS A 347 -25.10 10.39 -14.77
C LYS A 347 -25.61 11.83 -14.67
N GLY A 348 -26.76 12.09 -15.29
CA GLY A 348 -27.50 13.34 -15.20
C GLY A 348 -28.18 13.53 -13.84
N ALA A 349 -28.64 14.75 -13.57
CA ALA A 349 -29.35 15.08 -12.32
C ALA A 349 -30.72 14.37 -12.21
N ASP A 350 -31.32 13.99 -13.34
CA ASP A 350 -32.53 13.16 -13.45
C ASP A 350 -32.25 11.66 -13.29
N GLY A 351 -30.99 11.26 -13.12
CA GLY A 351 -30.55 9.87 -13.05
C GLY A 351 -30.35 9.19 -14.41
N SER A 352 -30.60 9.87 -15.53
CA SER A 352 -30.30 9.36 -16.88
C SER A 352 -28.80 9.19 -17.11
N LEU A 353 -28.41 8.37 -18.09
CA LEU A 353 -27.01 8.22 -18.51
C LEU A 353 -26.81 8.78 -19.91
N ALA A 354 -25.89 9.73 -20.06
CA ALA A 354 -25.54 10.35 -21.34
C ALA A 354 -24.03 10.25 -21.61
N PRO A 355 -23.60 10.06 -22.88
CA PRO A 355 -22.19 10.13 -23.23
C PRO A 355 -21.67 11.57 -23.14
N ARG A 356 -20.43 11.74 -22.67
CA ARG A 356 -19.70 13.01 -22.71
C ARG A 356 -18.31 12.79 -23.26
N SER A 357 -17.93 13.57 -24.26
CA SER A 357 -16.62 13.46 -24.92
C SER A 357 -15.70 14.63 -24.58
N ARG A 358 -14.39 14.39 -24.59
CA ARG A 358 -13.31 15.39 -24.57
C ARG A 358 -12.21 14.95 -25.53
N THR A 359 -11.51 15.91 -26.13
CA THR A 359 -10.26 15.64 -26.85
C THR A 359 -9.10 15.87 -25.89
N LEU A 360 -8.38 14.81 -25.54
CA LEU A 360 -7.14 14.89 -24.75
C LEU A 360 -5.93 14.86 -25.68
N TYR A 361 -4.80 15.43 -25.21
CA TYR A 361 -3.62 15.64 -26.04
C TYR A 361 -2.36 15.00 -25.46
N SER A 362 -1.39 14.67 -26.33
CA SER A 362 -0.10 14.08 -25.97
C SER A 362 1.03 14.51 -26.90
N ILE A 363 2.26 14.46 -26.39
CA ILE A 363 3.49 14.50 -27.18
C ILE A 363 4.19 13.17 -26.99
N GLY A 364 4.34 12.39 -28.07
CA GLY A 364 4.62 10.96 -27.97
C GLY A 364 3.55 10.27 -27.12
N ASP A 365 3.98 9.50 -26.12
CA ASP A 365 3.10 8.87 -25.12
C ASP A 365 2.96 9.68 -23.82
N ARG A 366 3.55 10.89 -23.74
CA ARG A 366 3.43 11.77 -22.57
C ARG A 366 2.13 12.57 -22.65
N PRO A 367 1.17 12.41 -21.72
CA PRO A 367 -0.04 13.21 -21.71
C PRO A 367 0.24 14.67 -21.37
N VAL A 368 -0.52 15.59 -21.96
CA VAL A 368 -0.58 16.98 -21.51
C VAL A 368 -1.23 17.05 -20.13
N LEU A 369 -0.68 17.87 -19.24
CA LEU A 369 -1.24 18.16 -17.92
C LEU A 369 -1.31 19.67 -17.65
N THR A 370 -2.21 20.07 -16.75
CA THR A 370 -2.32 21.46 -16.25
C THR A 370 -2.07 21.63 -14.76
N SER A 371 -2.06 20.54 -13.98
CA SER A 371 -1.88 20.56 -12.53
C SER A 371 -1.27 19.25 -11.99
N ILE A 372 -0.65 19.33 -10.82
CA ILE A 372 -0.23 18.19 -10.00
C ILE A 372 -0.68 18.40 -8.56
N LEU A 373 -1.11 17.35 -7.85
CA LEU A 373 -1.58 17.41 -6.46
C LEU A 373 -2.73 18.43 -6.22
N GLY A 374 -3.50 18.74 -7.28
CA GLY A 374 -4.51 19.81 -7.29
C GLY A 374 -3.96 21.23 -7.46
N LEU A 375 -2.64 21.40 -7.56
CA LEU A 375 -1.93 22.67 -7.68
C LEU A 375 -1.81 23.05 -9.18
N PRO A 376 -2.43 24.16 -9.65
CA PRO A 376 -2.54 24.52 -11.07
C PRO A 376 -1.27 25.21 -11.60
N VAL A 377 -0.11 24.58 -11.47
CA VAL A 377 1.21 25.18 -11.73
C VAL A 377 1.73 25.01 -13.16
N PHE A 378 0.98 24.34 -14.05
CA PHE A 378 1.39 24.03 -15.42
C PHE A 378 0.38 24.53 -16.48
N PRO A 379 0.06 25.83 -16.54
CA PRO A 379 -1.00 26.34 -17.41
C PRO A 379 -0.70 26.11 -18.90
N TRP A 380 -1.68 25.61 -19.65
CA TRP A 380 -1.64 25.59 -21.11
C TRP A 380 -1.99 26.99 -21.63
N THR A 381 -0.99 27.70 -22.17
CA THR A 381 -1.17 29.05 -22.74
C THR A 381 -1.07 28.99 -24.27
N PRO A 382 -1.29 30.09 -25.02
CA PRO A 382 -1.01 30.11 -26.46
C PRO A 382 0.48 29.98 -26.83
N GLU A 383 1.39 30.14 -25.86
CA GLU A 383 2.85 30.13 -26.07
C GLU A 383 3.52 28.81 -25.60
N ARG A 384 2.94 28.12 -24.60
CA ARG A 384 3.53 26.94 -23.98
C ARG A 384 2.52 25.88 -23.55
N VAL A 385 2.98 24.63 -23.51
CA VAL A 385 2.27 23.48 -22.97
C VAL A 385 3.23 22.63 -22.12
N PHE A 386 2.69 21.86 -21.19
CA PHE A 386 3.47 20.92 -20.38
C PHE A 386 2.98 19.48 -20.61
N VAL A 387 3.91 18.53 -20.68
CA VAL A 387 3.60 17.09 -20.70
C VAL A 387 4.36 16.36 -19.59
N ILE A 388 3.78 15.28 -19.05
CA ILE A 388 4.39 14.51 -17.97
C ILE A 388 4.99 13.19 -18.50
N GLY A 389 6.32 13.09 -18.45
CA GLY A 389 7.03 11.82 -18.59
C GLY A 389 6.95 11.03 -17.29
N ASP A 390 6.66 9.74 -17.38
CA ASP A 390 6.49 8.85 -16.24
C ASP A 390 7.27 7.54 -16.44
N ALA A 391 8.19 7.23 -15.52
CA ALA A 391 9.01 6.03 -15.61
C ALA A 391 8.20 4.75 -15.33
N ASN A 392 7.10 4.85 -14.58
CA ASN A 392 6.20 3.75 -14.25
C ASN A 392 5.14 3.47 -15.32
N ALA A 393 4.90 4.38 -16.27
CA ALA A 393 3.95 4.16 -17.36
C ALA A 393 4.28 2.96 -18.27
N THR A 394 5.52 2.45 -18.21
CA THR A 394 5.96 1.23 -18.92
C THR A 394 6.46 0.12 -17.97
N ASN A 395 6.30 0.28 -16.65
CA ASN A 395 6.91 -0.59 -15.65
C ASN A 395 6.04 -1.83 -15.30
N PHE A 396 5.75 -2.71 -16.27
CA PHE A 396 5.13 -4.02 -15.95
C PHE A 396 6.13 -5.03 -15.36
N ARG A 397 7.41 -4.67 -15.30
CA ARG A 397 8.48 -5.36 -14.56
C ARG A 397 8.19 -5.44 -13.06
N LEU A 398 7.46 -4.48 -12.50
CA LEU A 398 7.03 -4.45 -11.08
C LEU A 398 6.35 -5.77 -10.66
N LEU A 399 5.58 -6.37 -11.57
CA LEU A 399 4.80 -7.58 -11.33
C LEU A 399 5.71 -8.79 -11.11
N ASN A 400 6.79 -8.85 -11.88
CA ASN A 400 7.79 -9.91 -11.80
C ASN A 400 8.67 -9.71 -10.57
N HIS A 401 9.10 -8.46 -10.32
CA HIS A 401 9.89 -8.10 -9.15
C HIS A 401 9.23 -8.59 -7.84
N PHE A 402 7.99 -8.17 -7.53
CA PHE A 402 7.34 -8.58 -6.29
C PHE A 402 7.07 -10.10 -6.23
N PHE A 403 6.73 -10.72 -7.36
CA PHE A 403 6.49 -12.16 -7.43
C PHE A 403 7.76 -13.01 -7.22
N GLU A 404 8.93 -12.56 -7.69
CA GLU A 404 10.21 -13.21 -7.39
C GLU A 404 10.65 -12.93 -5.95
N THR A 405 10.44 -11.72 -5.41
CA THR A 405 10.71 -11.37 -4.01
C THR A 405 9.94 -12.27 -3.03
N ASP A 406 8.67 -12.57 -3.32
CA ASP A 406 7.83 -13.52 -2.55
C ASP A 406 8.41 -14.95 -2.45
N LYS A 407 9.40 -15.29 -3.29
CA LYS A 407 10.11 -16.58 -3.26
C LYS A 407 11.53 -16.48 -2.71
N ALA A 408 12.11 -15.28 -2.61
CA ALA A 408 13.50 -15.05 -2.24
C ALA A 408 13.82 -15.49 -0.79
N GLN A 409 15.07 -15.93 -0.59
CA GLN A 409 15.57 -16.54 0.65
C GLN A 409 16.83 -15.86 1.20
N SER A 410 17.35 -14.83 0.52
CA SER A 410 18.49 -14.04 1.00
C SER A 410 18.48 -12.63 0.42
N VAL A 411 19.16 -11.69 1.08
CA VAL A 411 19.23 -10.30 0.59
C VAL A 411 20.00 -10.19 -0.73
N LYS A 412 20.89 -11.16 -1.03
CA LYS A 412 21.58 -11.24 -2.33
C LYS A 412 20.67 -11.70 -3.47
N GLN A 413 19.65 -12.52 -3.17
CA GLN A 413 18.62 -12.84 -4.16
C GLN A 413 17.72 -11.63 -4.40
N LEU A 414 17.38 -10.89 -3.35
CA LEU A 414 16.60 -9.65 -3.46
C LEU A 414 17.31 -8.57 -4.31
N ASP A 415 18.59 -8.28 -4.04
CA ASP A 415 19.42 -7.39 -4.85
C ASP A 415 19.47 -7.82 -6.33
N ALA A 416 19.65 -9.11 -6.60
CA ALA A 416 19.61 -9.64 -7.96
C ALA A 416 18.25 -9.40 -8.65
N ILE A 417 17.13 -9.60 -7.94
CA ILE A 417 15.77 -9.35 -8.45
C ILE A 417 15.53 -7.85 -8.68
N GLU A 418 16.00 -6.97 -7.80
CA GLU A 418 15.91 -5.51 -7.99
C GLU A 418 16.69 -5.06 -9.23
N ARG A 419 17.90 -5.60 -9.42
CA ARG A 419 18.76 -5.31 -10.57
C ARG A 419 18.24 -5.89 -11.89
N GLU A 420 17.67 -7.10 -11.87
CA GLU A 420 17.12 -7.77 -13.07
C GLU A 420 15.86 -7.06 -13.59
N TYR A 421 14.99 -6.58 -12.70
CA TYR A 421 13.70 -6.02 -13.08
C TYR A 421 13.63 -4.49 -13.03
N GLN A 422 14.40 -3.82 -12.15
CA GLN A 422 14.19 -2.41 -11.78
C GLN A 422 12.69 -2.09 -11.58
N GLY A 423 11.99 -3.03 -10.94
CA GLY A 423 10.53 -3.07 -10.91
C GLY A 423 9.90 -2.21 -9.82
N ILE A 424 10.64 -1.88 -8.76
CA ILE A 424 10.17 -1.05 -7.65
C ILE A 424 9.70 0.31 -8.18
N PRO A 425 8.43 0.72 -7.92
CA PRO A 425 7.86 1.88 -8.58
C PRO A 425 8.07 3.20 -7.82
N TRP A 426 8.15 3.22 -6.48
CA TRP A 426 8.19 4.47 -5.68
C TRP A 426 8.67 4.31 -4.22
N VAL A 427 9.34 3.21 -3.88
CA VAL A 427 9.78 2.91 -2.50
C VAL A 427 11.27 2.57 -2.43
N ASN A 428 11.87 2.76 -1.27
CA ASN A 428 13.09 2.04 -0.88
C ASN A 428 12.74 0.60 -0.49
N THR A 429 13.73 -0.29 -0.49
CA THR A 429 13.66 -1.64 0.07
C THR A 429 14.63 -1.76 1.25
N ILE A 430 14.16 -2.34 2.35
CA ILE A 430 14.94 -2.60 3.55
C ILE A 430 14.72 -4.05 3.96
N ALA A 431 15.79 -4.83 4.08
CA ALA A 431 15.71 -6.27 4.30
C ALA A 431 16.82 -6.80 5.21
N ALA A 432 16.59 -8.00 5.76
CA ALA A 432 17.62 -8.80 6.41
C ALA A 432 17.32 -10.30 6.25
N ASP A 433 18.36 -11.13 6.23
CA ASP A 433 18.23 -12.58 6.02
C ASP A 433 18.81 -13.44 7.15
N SER A 434 18.53 -14.74 7.09
CA SER A 434 18.90 -15.72 8.10
C SER A 434 20.40 -15.92 8.28
N THR A 435 21.23 -15.38 7.38
CA THR A 435 22.70 -15.35 7.50
C THR A 435 23.22 -14.17 8.32
N GLY A 436 22.34 -13.24 8.72
CA GLY A 436 22.70 -12.05 9.47
C GLY A 436 23.29 -10.95 8.58
N GLN A 437 22.91 -10.89 7.31
CA GLN A 437 23.17 -9.77 6.41
C GLN A 437 21.94 -8.86 6.35
N ALA A 438 22.16 -7.55 6.48
CA ALA A 438 21.16 -6.50 6.29
C ALA A 438 21.39 -5.79 4.95
N TYR A 439 20.33 -5.23 4.35
CA TYR A 439 20.35 -4.66 3.02
C TYR A 439 19.38 -3.48 2.87
N TYR A 440 19.82 -2.43 2.20
CA TYR A 440 19.04 -1.29 1.76
C TYR A 440 19.21 -1.09 0.26
N ALA A 441 18.14 -0.64 -0.41
CA ALA A 441 18.20 -0.14 -1.79
C ALA A 441 17.13 0.92 -2.07
N ASP A 442 17.39 1.78 -3.04
CA ASP A 442 16.37 2.47 -3.85
C ASP A 442 16.59 2.10 -5.32
N ILE A 443 16.66 0.79 -5.61
CA ILE A 443 16.82 0.27 -6.97
C ILE A 443 15.43 0.02 -7.57
N GLY A 444 15.07 0.78 -8.61
CA GLY A 444 13.77 0.70 -9.24
C GLY A 444 13.63 1.54 -10.51
N SER A 445 12.38 1.76 -10.89
CA SER A 445 12.02 2.51 -12.09
C SER A 445 12.18 4.01 -11.83
N MET A 446 13.14 4.65 -12.50
CA MET A 446 13.47 6.07 -12.32
C MET A 446 13.80 6.74 -13.66
N PRO A 447 13.41 8.01 -13.89
CA PRO A 447 13.83 8.81 -15.04
C PRO A 447 15.35 8.82 -15.22
N GLY A 448 15.82 8.57 -16.45
CA GLY A 448 17.22 8.64 -16.85
C GLY A 448 17.76 10.07 -16.89
N LEU A 449 17.92 10.66 -15.70
CA LEU A 449 18.37 12.04 -15.50
C LEU A 449 19.57 12.07 -14.58
N THR A 450 20.70 12.61 -15.07
CA THR A 450 21.85 12.97 -14.23
C THR A 450 21.69 14.37 -13.65
N SER A 451 22.32 14.64 -12.50
CA SER A 451 22.34 15.99 -11.91
C SER A 451 22.83 17.07 -12.88
N GLU A 452 23.79 16.74 -13.76
CA GLU A 452 24.27 17.64 -14.82
C GLU A 452 23.19 17.93 -15.88
N LYS A 453 22.47 16.90 -16.36
CA LYS A 453 21.37 17.08 -17.33
C LYS A 453 20.26 17.95 -16.74
N ILE A 454 19.89 17.74 -15.46
CA ILE A 454 18.87 18.59 -14.81
C ILE A 454 19.35 20.05 -14.79
N THR A 455 20.57 20.33 -14.33
CA THR A 455 21.13 21.70 -14.35
C THR A 455 21.14 22.34 -15.75
N ARG A 456 21.49 21.57 -16.80
CA ARG A 456 21.58 22.07 -18.17
C ARG A 456 20.22 22.29 -18.84
N CYS A 457 19.21 21.50 -18.48
CA CYS A 457 17.95 21.39 -19.21
C CYS A 457 16.73 21.96 -18.48
N SER A 458 16.84 22.32 -17.20
CA SER A 458 15.75 22.97 -16.46
C SER A 458 15.32 24.29 -17.12
N THR A 459 14.02 24.48 -17.29
CA THR A 459 13.48 25.78 -17.73
C THR A 459 13.50 26.80 -16.57
N VAL A 460 13.13 28.06 -16.83
CA VAL A 460 13.05 29.11 -15.79
C VAL A 460 12.15 28.68 -14.63
N ILE A 461 10.98 28.10 -14.93
CA ILE A 461 10.06 27.54 -13.94
C ILE A 461 10.66 26.28 -13.32
N GLY A 462 11.36 25.46 -14.12
CA GLY A 462 12.05 24.25 -13.67
C GLY A 462 13.14 24.48 -12.63
N VAL A 463 13.97 25.52 -12.77
CA VAL A 463 14.99 25.86 -11.75
C VAL A 463 14.33 26.20 -10.42
N ALA A 464 13.26 26.99 -10.44
CA ALA A 464 12.55 27.39 -9.23
C ALA A 464 11.82 26.22 -8.55
N LEU A 465 11.17 25.34 -9.33
CA LEU A 465 10.48 24.16 -8.81
C LEU A 465 11.44 23.02 -8.39
N ASP A 466 12.61 22.87 -9.01
CA ASP A 466 13.64 21.93 -8.57
C ASP A 466 14.19 22.34 -7.19
N LEU A 467 14.51 23.63 -7.01
CA LEU A 467 15.00 24.17 -5.73
C LEU A 467 13.96 24.17 -4.61
N ALA A 468 12.71 24.57 -4.89
CA ALA A 468 11.70 24.74 -3.85
C ALA A 468 10.85 23.49 -3.57
N GLN A 469 10.74 22.57 -4.54
CA GLN A 469 9.76 21.47 -4.54
C GLN A 469 10.35 20.13 -5.04
N ARG A 470 11.61 20.11 -5.49
CA ARG A 470 12.27 18.98 -6.16
C ARG A 470 11.43 18.42 -7.31
N VAL A 471 10.82 19.30 -8.12
CA VAL A 471 10.07 18.90 -9.32
C VAL A 471 10.84 19.33 -10.56
N GLN A 472 11.37 18.37 -11.31
CA GLN A 472 12.14 18.65 -12.52
C GLN A 472 11.20 19.02 -13.69
N VAL A 473 11.34 20.25 -14.19
CA VAL A 473 10.70 20.73 -15.43
C VAL A 473 11.80 21.05 -16.44
N LEU A 474 11.85 20.28 -17.54
CA LEU A 474 12.89 20.37 -18.56
C LEU A 474 12.36 20.95 -19.87
N ASP A 475 13.23 21.54 -20.70
CA ASP A 475 12.87 21.94 -22.06
C ASP A 475 12.62 20.73 -22.97
N GLY A 476 11.35 20.47 -23.28
CA GLY A 476 10.94 19.43 -24.24
C GLY A 476 11.15 19.83 -25.70
N SER A 477 11.47 21.10 -25.98
CA SER A 477 11.74 21.61 -27.33
C SER A 477 13.12 21.17 -27.86
N ASN A 478 13.99 20.67 -26.97
CA ASN A 478 15.33 20.16 -27.25
C ASN A 478 15.43 18.66 -26.94
N PRO A 479 15.55 17.75 -27.92
CA PRO A 479 15.67 16.31 -27.68
C PRO A 479 16.90 15.90 -26.87
N GLY A 480 17.96 16.72 -26.83
CA GLY A 480 19.11 16.50 -25.94
C GLY A 480 18.77 16.60 -24.44
N CYS A 481 17.59 17.14 -24.11
CA CYS A 481 17.03 17.24 -22.78
C CYS A 481 16.00 16.14 -22.44
N ASP A 482 15.73 15.20 -23.35
CA ASP A 482 14.96 13.99 -23.04
C ASP A 482 15.75 13.03 -22.12
N TRP A 483 15.09 11.99 -21.60
CA TRP A 483 15.71 11.00 -20.72
C TRP A 483 16.76 10.15 -21.43
N ASP A 484 17.92 9.98 -20.79
CA ASP A 484 18.95 9.05 -21.25
C ASP A 484 18.59 7.61 -20.86
N THR A 485 19.20 6.63 -21.52
CA THR A 485 19.19 5.23 -21.05
C THR A 485 20.53 4.95 -20.39
N GLY A 486 20.51 4.80 -19.06
CA GLY A 486 21.70 4.56 -18.25
C GLY A 486 22.37 3.22 -18.57
N PRO A 487 23.68 3.06 -18.29
CA PRO A 487 24.38 1.79 -18.47
C PRO A 487 23.69 0.65 -17.70
N GLY A 488 23.34 -0.43 -18.41
CA GLY A 488 22.65 -1.56 -17.80
C GLY A 488 21.18 -1.32 -17.41
N ALA A 489 20.58 -0.18 -17.76
CA ALA A 489 19.17 0.08 -17.49
C ALA A 489 18.28 -0.96 -18.16
N VAL A 490 17.37 -1.56 -17.39
CA VAL A 490 16.49 -2.64 -17.86
C VAL A 490 15.50 -2.13 -18.89
N ALA A 491 15.08 -0.86 -18.82
CA ALA A 491 14.17 -0.23 -19.76
C ALA A 491 14.71 1.12 -20.31
N PRO A 492 14.30 1.53 -21.53
CA PRO A 492 14.71 2.81 -22.12
C PRO A 492 14.30 4.02 -21.28
N GLY A 493 15.14 5.05 -21.28
CA GLY A 493 14.86 6.31 -20.58
C GLY A 493 14.97 6.22 -19.06
N GLN A 494 15.67 5.21 -18.52
CA GLN A 494 15.85 5.01 -17.09
C GLN A 494 17.32 5.07 -16.64
N LEU A 495 17.55 5.40 -15.37
CA LEU A 495 18.87 5.23 -14.74
C LEU A 495 19.21 3.73 -14.66
N GLY A 496 20.47 3.38 -14.87
CA GLY A 496 20.96 2.01 -14.67
C GLY A 496 20.94 1.59 -13.19
N PRO A 497 20.88 0.29 -12.87
CA PRO A 497 20.83 -0.17 -11.48
C PRO A 497 22.09 0.18 -10.69
N ASP A 498 23.27 0.24 -11.34
CA ASP A 498 24.53 0.70 -10.72
C ASP A 498 24.60 2.22 -10.52
N GLN A 499 23.63 2.98 -11.04
CA GLN A 499 23.47 4.41 -10.82
C GLN A 499 22.44 4.73 -9.74
N GLN A 500 21.99 3.72 -8.99
CA GLN A 500 20.96 3.79 -7.97
C GLN A 500 21.51 3.24 -6.63
N PRO A 501 21.14 3.82 -5.48
CA PRO A 501 21.82 3.55 -4.22
C PRO A 501 21.42 2.19 -3.65
N SER A 502 22.40 1.43 -3.17
CA SER A 502 22.22 0.19 -2.42
C SER A 502 23.37 -0.02 -1.43
N LEU A 503 23.11 -0.73 -0.33
CA LEU A 503 24.07 -0.95 0.74
C LEU A 503 23.81 -2.27 1.49
N PHE A 504 24.84 -3.09 1.61
CA PHE A 504 24.84 -4.27 2.49
C PHE A 504 25.57 -3.97 3.80
N ARG A 505 25.02 -4.41 4.93
CA ARG A 505 25.59 -4.22 6.28
C ARG A 505 25.51 -5.50 7.12
N ARG A 506 26.23 -5.50 8.25
CA ARG A 506 26.12 -6.51 9.32
C ARG A 506 25.67 -5.93 10.66
N ASP A 507 25.83 -4.63 10.87
CA ASP A 507 25.19 -3.86 11.93
C ASP A 507 23.74 -3.55 11.55
N TYR A 508 23.44 -2.38 10.98
CA TYR A 508 22.09 -2.02 10.56
C TYR A 508 22.05 -1.16 9.31
N VAL A 509 20.89 -1.20 8.65
CA VAL A 509 20.40 -0.15 7.76
C VAL A 509 19.04 0.33 8.26
N LEU A 510 18.74 1.60 8.04
CA LEU A 510 17.48 2.27 8.38
C LEU A 510 17.00 3.07 7.17
N ASN A 511 15.69 3.18 6.97
CA ASN A 511 15.15 4.36 6.29
C ASN A 511 13.89 4.87 6.99
N ALA A 512 13.70 6.19 6.95
CA ALA A 512 12.57 6.91 7.51
C ALA A 512 12.08 8.06 6.61
N ASN A 513 12.12 7.85 5.29
CA ASN A 513 11.71 8.73 4.18
C ASN A 513 12.57 9.96 3.88
N ASP A 514 13.63 10.22 4.65
CA ASP A 514 14.77 10.95 4.07
C ASP A 514 15.42 10.12 2.96
N SER A 515 16.26 10.77 2.14
CA SER A 515 17.01 10.09 1.07
C SER A 515 17.94 8.99 1.60
N TYR A 516 18.46 8.18 0.67
CA TYR A 516 19.49 7.14 0.87
C TYR A 516 20.70 7.57 1.70
N TRP A 517 21.00 8.88 1.77
CA TRP A 517 22.26 9.43 2.28
C TRP A 517 22.64 8.89 3.68
N LEU A 518 21.76 9.01 4.68
CA LEU A 518 22.01 8.51 6.06
C LEU A 518 21.28 7.19 6.37
N THR A 519 21.15 6.30 5.39
CA THR A 519 20.71 4.92 5.64
C THR A 519 21.55 4.21 6.71
N GLN A 520 22.85 4.54 6.75
CA GLN A 520 23.80 4.15 7.79
C GLN A 520 24.81 5.29 7.97
N PRO A 521 24.73 6.11 9.04
CA PRO A 521 25.59 7.29 9.21
C PRO A 521 27.10 7.00 9.25
N ARG A 522 27.50 5.77 9.59
CA ARG A 522 28.91 5.32 9.57
C ARG A 522 29.43 5.01 8.15
N GLN A 523 28.54 4.98 7.16
CA GLN A 523 28.85 4.81 5.74
C GLN A 523 27.77 5.52 4.89
N PRO A 524 27.80 6.87 4.81
CA PRO A 524 26.85 7.60 3.99
C PRO A 524 26.93 7.21 2.50
N LEU A 525 25.79 7.26 1.82
CA LEU A 525 25.68 7.01 0.38
C LEU A 525 25.64 8.35 -0.36
N GLU A 526 26.64 8.61 -1.21
CA GLU A 526 26.82 9.90 -1.91
C GLU A 526 27.20 9.70 -3.39
N GLY A 527 27.04 10.77 -4.19
CA GLY A 527 27.37 10.81 -5.62
C GLY A 527 26.25 10.39 -6.56
N PHE A 528 25.02 10.26 -6.08
CA PHE A 528 23.86 9.85 -6.89
C PHE A 528 23.17 11.04 -7.56
N SER A 529 22.24 10.76 -8.47
CA SER A 529 21.49 11.84 -9.13
C SER A 529 20.49 12.49 -8.18
N ARG A 530 20.40 13.84 -8.20
CA ARG A 530 19.46 14.59 -7.35
C ARG A 530 17.98 14.32 -7.64
N VAL A 531 17.67 13.63 -8.75
CA VAL A 531 16.32 13.08 -9.01
C VAL A 531 15.93 12.02 -7.98
N ILE A 532 16.90 11.29 -7.40
CA ILE A 532 16.70 10.25 -6.40
C ILE A 532 16.54 10.84 -4.99
N GLY A 533 17.41 11.77 -4.63
CA GLY A 533 17.59 12.19 -3.25
C GLY A 533 18.56 13.35 -3.14
N ASP A 534 18.43 14.12 -2.07
CA ASP A 534 19.41 15.10 -1.65
C ASP A 534 20.49 14.44 -0.78
N GLU A 535 21.67 15.05 -0.73
CA GLU A 535 22.83 14.60 0.04
C GLU A 535 23.33 15.81 0.85
N GLN A 536 23.93 15.58 2.02
CA GLN A 536 24.53 16.66 2.84
C GLN A 536 23.55 17.78 3.25
N THR A 537 22.28 17.44 3.50
CA THR A 537 21.24 18.38 3.99
C THR A 537 20.65 17.92 5.32
N THR A 538 19.91 18.80 6.00
CA THR A 538 19.20 18.45 7.25
C THR A 538 18.32 17.22 7.07
N ARG A 539 18.36 16.30 8.02
CA ARG A 539 17.47 15.13 8.09
C ARG A 539 16.24 15.42 8.94
N GLY A 540 15.12 14.84 8.56
CA GLY A 540 13.88 14.90 9.33
C GLY A 540 14.05 14.36 10.75
N LEU A 541 13.32 14.95 11.70
CA LEU A 541 13.42 14.60 13.11
C LEU A 541 13.15 13.11 13.38
N ARG A 542 12.34 12.44 12.56
CA ARG A 542 12.05 11.00 12.67
C ARG A 542 13.19 10.11 12.21
N THR A 543 13.91 10.46 11.14
CA THR A 543 15.16 9.77 10.75
C THR A 543 16.22 9.91 11.82
N ARG A 544 16.38 11.12 12.36
CA ARG A 544 17.29 11.38 13.49
C ARG A 544 16.88 10.58 14.73
N MET A 545 15.58 10.43 15.01
CA MET A 545 15.07 9.55 16.07
C MET A 545 15.41 8.08 15.81
N GLY A 546 15.18 7.57 14.60
CA GLY A 546 15.52 6.18 14.25
C GLY A 546 17.02 5.89 14.41
N ILE A 547 17.88 6.78 13.93
CA ILE A 547 19.33 6.66 14.15
C ILE A 547 19.65 6.66 15.65
N THR A 548 19.05 7.59 16.41
CA THR A 548 19.23 7.65 17.88
C THR A 548 18.85 6.33 18.55
N LEU A 549 17.68 5.76 18.24
CA LEU A 549 17.22 4.49 18.81
C LEU A 549 18.13 3.32 18.45
N ALA A 550 18.67 3.28 17.23
CA ALA A 550 19.61 2.25 16.81
C ALA A 550 20.94 2.34 17.56
N GLU A 551 21.54 3.53 17.60
CA GLU A 551 22.83 3.76 18.25
C GLU A 551 22.75 3.56 19.77
N GLU A 552 21.70 4.05 20.45
CA GLU A 552 21.50 3.84 21.89
C GLU A 552 21.31 2.36 22.25
N ARG A 553 20.57 1.58 21.44
CA ARG A 553 20.42 0.14 21.66
C ARG A 553 21.74 -0.61 21.45
N LEU A 554 22.58 -0.19 20.50
CA LEU A 554 23.89 -0.78 20.29
C LEU A 554 24.92 -0.35 21.36
N ALA A 555 24.74 0.81 21.97
CA ALA A 555 25.55 1.33 23.08
C ALA A 555 25.10 0.86 24.49
N ASP A 556 23.95 0.19 24.60
CA ASP A 556 23.30 -0.19 25.87
C ASP A 556 22.87 1.01 26.74
N THR A 557 22.47 2.12 26.10
CA THR A 557 22.06 3.38 26.75
C THR A 557 20.57 3.71 26.62
N ASP A 558 19.80 2.90 25.89
CA ASP A 558 18.35 3.06 25.71
C ASP A 558 17.50 2.63 26.92
N GLY A 559 18.10 1.92 27.88
CA GLY A 559 17.44 1.38 29.07
C GLY A 559 16.65 0.08 28.82
N GLU A 560 16.73 -0.52 27.63
CA GLU A 560 16.05 -1.78 27.33
C GLU A 560 16.82 -2.99 27.91
N PRO A 561 16.15 -3.99 28.51
CA PRO A 561 16.82 -5.08 29.20
C PRO A 561 17.53 -6.08 28.27
N GLY A 562 18.55 -6.74 28.82
CA GLY A 562 19.28 -7.86 28.20
C GLY A 562 20.61 -7.49 27.53
N GLY A 563 21.15 -6.30 27.79
CA GLY A 563 22.40 -5.82 27.21
C GLY A 563 22.25 -5.32 25.76
N PRO A 564 23.35 -4.91 25.12
CA PRO A 564 23.32 -4.39 23.76
C PRO A 564 22.79 -5.45 22.77
N LYS A 565 22.39 -4.97 21.58
CA LYS A 565 21.77 -5.71 20.48
C LYS A 565 20.26 -5.96 20.60
N PHE A 566 19.65 -6.14 19.44
CA PHE A 566 18.23 -6.36 19.23
C PHE A 566 17.83 -7.84 19.31
N ASP A 567 16.59 -8.05 19.75
CA ASP A 567 15.78 -9.23 19.49
C ASP A 567 14.33 -8.79 19.13
N VAL A 568 13.45 -9.75 18.84
CA VAL A 568 12.05 -9.45 18.49
C VAL A 568 11.32 -8.70 19.61
N GLU A 569 11.63 -9.00 20.87
CA GLU A 569 10.90 -8.45 22.02
C GLU A 569 11.32 -7.01 22.33
N ASN A 570 12.63 -6.71 22.32
CA ASN A 570 13.09 -5.33 22.56
C ASN A 570 12.79 -4.41 21.36
N LEU A 571 12.88 -4.89 20.12
CA LEU A 571 12.54 -4.07 18.95
C LEU A 571 11.04 -3.72 18.89
N SER A 572 10.16 -4.66 19.25
CA SER A 572 8.72 -4.38 19.38
C SER A 572 8.37 -3.38 20.49
N ARG A 573 9.18 -3.29 21.56
CA ARG A 573 9.03 -2.24 22.60
C ARG A 573 9.60 -0.91 22.15
N ILE A 574 10.76 -0.91 21.48
CA ILE A 574 11.41 0.29 20.93
C ILE A 574 10.49 0.98 19.92
N GLU A 575 9.86 0.23 19.01
CA GLU A 575 8.89 0.78 18.06
C GLU A 575 7.76 1.52 18.80
N PHE A 576 7.08 0.88 19.75
CA PHE A 576 5.99 1.52 20.52
C PHE A 576 6.47 2.30 21.76
N ASN A 577 7.71 2.77 21.80
CA ASN A 577 8.23 3.55 22.94
C ASN A 577 7.71 5.01 22.96
N ASN A 578 7.15 5.47 21.85
CA ASN A 578 6.56 6.80 21.60
C ASN A 578 7.47 8.00 21.95
N ARG A 579 8.80 7.85 21.97
CA ARG A 579 9.76 8.97 22.05
C ARG A 579 9.69 9.81 20.77
N GLY A 580 9.90 11.12 20.90
CA GLY A 580 9.97 12.06 19.77
C GLY A 580 11.16 13.01 19.85
N LYS A 581 11.92 13.16 18.76
CA LYS A 581 13.18 13.94 18.77
C LYS A 581 12.99 15.42 19.12
N ALA A 582 11.84 16.04 18.78
CA ALA A 582 11.56 17.40 19.23
C ALA A 582 11.46 17.50 20.76
N ALA A 583 10.89 16.50 21.43
CA ALA A 583 10.77 16.47 22.89
C ALA A 583 12.14 16.40 23.57
N GLU A 584 13.02 15.54 23.05
CA GLU A 584 14.41 15.40 23.53
C GLU A 584 15.23 16.69 23.36
N LEU A 585 15.02 17.43 22.27
CA LEU A 585 15.76 18.65 21.99
C LEU A 585 15.20 19.88 22.73
N TRP A 586 13.89 19.93 22.98
CA TRP A 586 13.21 21.19 23.30
C TRP A 586 12.47 21.25 24.64
N ARG A 587 12.14 20.12 25.30
CA ARG A 587 11.37 20.14 26.56
C ARG A 587 12.06 20.99 27.63
N GLU A 588 13.35 20.76 27.87
CA GLU A 588 14.10 21.42 28.94
C GLU A 588 14.32 22.93 28.72
N PRO A 589 14.80 23.41 27.55
CA PRO A 589 14.90 24.84 27.30
C PRO A 589 13.53 25.54 27.27
N LEU A 590 12.46 24.87 26.82
CA LEU A 590 11.09 25.43 26.86
C LEU A 590 10.60 25.63 28.30
N VAL A 591 10.80 24.63 29.17
CA VAL A 591 10.47 24.70 30.61
C VAL A 591 11.29 25.79 31.31
N ALA A 592 12.58 25.91 30.99
CA ALA A 592 13.42 26.98 31.53
C ALA A 592 12.93 28.37 31.11
N TYR A 593 12.60 28.56 29.83
CA TYR A 593 12.05 29.81 29.31
C TYR A 593 10.74 30.18 30.01
N CYS A 594 9.76 29.27 30.07
CA CYS A 594 8.43 29.63 30.54
C CYS A 594 8.35 29.74 32.08
N ARG A 595 9.23 29.07 32.83
CA ARG A 595 9.42 29.34 34.27
C ARG A 595 10.00 30.73 34.55
N ALA A 596 10.89 31.22 33.68
CA ALA A 596 11.41 32.59 33.75
C ALA A 596 10.39 33.64 33.26
N ASN A 597 9.39 33.23 32.47
CA ASN A 597 8.36 34.08 31.89
C ASN A 597 6.96 33.52 32.17
N PRO A 598 6.41 33.66 33.40
CA PRO A 598 5.10 33.11 33.76
C PRO A 598 3.95 33.61 32.88
N THR A 599 4.12 34.77 32.23
CA THR A 599 3.23 35.30 31.21
C THR A 599 3.96 35.30 29.86
N VAL A 600 3.48 34.55 28.88
CA VAL A 600 4.10 34.40 27.55
C VAL A 600 3.27 35.08 26.46
N PRO A 601 3.89 35.58 25.37
CA PRO A 601 3.18 36.20 24.26
C PRO A 601 2.45 35.16 23.39
N SER A 602 1.45 35.63 22.64
CA SER A 602 0.66 34.85 21.68
C SER A 602 0.04 35.79 20.64
N SER A 603 -0.40 35.22 19.50
CA SER A 603 -1.01 35.93 18.36
C SER A 603 -2.15 36.90 18.71
N ILE A 604 -2.88 36.67 19.81
CA ILE A 604 -4.01 37.51 20.25
C ILE A 604 -3.84 38.12 21.66
N GLY A 605 -2.58 38.25 22.12
CA GLY A 605 -2.21 38.87 23.41
C GLY A 605 -1.28 37.99 24.25
N PRO A 606 -1.09 38.25 25.55
CA PRO A 606 -0.39 37.35 26.46
C PRO A 606 -1.28 36.23 27.05
N VAL A 607 -0.68 35.16 27.59
CA VAL A 607 -1.33 34.13 28.44
C VAL A 607 -0.47 33.80 29.66
N ASP A 608 -1.10 33.37 30.75
CA ASP A 608 -0.42 32.67 31.85
C ASP A 608 0.03 31.27 31.38
N ALA A 609 1.31 30.97 31.57
CA ALA A 609 1.95 29.71 31.24
C ALA A 609 2.29 28.86 32.46
N THR A 610 2.08 29.34 33.70
CA THR A 610 2.58 28.71 34.93
C THR A 610 2.20 27.22 35.02
N ALA A 611 0.90 26.91 34.89
CA ALA A 611 0.42 25.52 34.91
C ALA A 611 0.95 24.69 33.73
N ALA A 612 1.08 25.29 32.55
CA ALA A 612 1.64 24.64 31.37
C ALA A 612 3.13 24.28 31.55
N CYS A 613 3.90 25.14 32.23
CA CYS A 613 5.30 24.90 32.55
C CYS A 613 5.51 23.71 33.49
N ASP A 614 4.72 23.62 34.56
CA ASP A 614 4.85 22.52 35.52
C ASP A 614 4.42 21.17 34.93
N VAL A 615 3.39 21.18 34.07
CA VAL A 615 3.03 20.01 33.25
C VAL A 615 4.17 19.60 32.32
N LEU A 616 4.74 20.53 31.55
CA LEU A 616 5.84 20.23 30.61
C LEU A 616 7.12 19.78 31.34
N ALA A 617 7.34 20.25 32.57
CA ALA A 617 8.44 19.80 33.43
C ALA A 617 8.24 18.37 33.97
N ALA A 618 6.99 17.98 34.25
CA ALA A 618 6.64 16.63 34.69
C ALA A 618 6.48 15.63 33.53
N TRP A 619 6.27 16.10 32.30
CA TRP A 619 6.04 15.25 31.14
C TRP A 619 7.25 14.38 30.76
N SER A 620 6.99 13.11 30.52
CA SER A 620 7.99 12.08 30.20
C SER A 620 8.71 12.25 28.85
N GLY A 621 8.25 13.19 28.00
CA GLY A 621 8.75 13.35 26.63
C GLY A 621 8.22 12.33 25.63
N ARG A 622 7.12 11.62 25.98
CA ARG A 622 6.55 10.52 25.19
C ARG A 622 5.08 10.76 24.87
N ASP A 623 4.69 10.37 23.66
CA ASP A 623 3.32 10.42 23.15
C ASP A 623 2.54 9.14 23.53
N ASP A 624 2.46 8.89 24.85
CA ASP A 624 1.68 7.80 25.44
C ASP A 624 0.25 8.23 25.78
N LEU A 625 -0.67 7.25 25.92
CA LEU A 625 -2.09 7.52 26.23
C LEU A 625 -2.27 8.39 27.48
N ASP A 626 -1.52 8.08 28.54
CA ASP A 626 -1.67 8.71 29.86
C ASP A 626 -0.50 9.67 30.19
N ALA A 627 0.26 10.14 29.20
CA ALA A 627 1.36 11.08 29.41
C ALA A 627 0.84 12.53 29.50
N PRO A 628 0.83 13.16 30.69
CA PRO A 628 0.25 14.48 30.85
C PRO A 628 1.06 15.53 30.09
N GLY A 629 0.39 16.40 29.34
CA GLY A 629 1.05 17.45 28.56
C GLY A 629 1.51 17.05 27.16
N ALA A 630 1.34 15.78 26.74
CA ALA A 630 1.67 15.35 25.37
C ALA A 630 0.90 16.15 24.30
N VAL A 631 -0.38 16.44 24.55
CA VAL A 631 -1.23 17.26 23.66
C VAL A 631 -0.69 18.70 23.56
N LEU A 632 -0.33 19.31 24.70
CA LEU A 632 0.23 20.66 24.78
C LEU A 632 1.57 20.75 24.03
N PHE A 633 2.53 19.87 24.35
CA PHE A 633 3.85 19.89 23.71
C PHE A 633 3.74 19.70 22.19
N ARG A 634 2.86 18.80 21.73
CA ARG A 634 2.63 18.60 20.30
C ARG A 634 2.10 19.87 19.61
N ARG A 635 1.12 20.58 20.20
CA ARG A 635 0.60 21.85 19.64
C ARG A 635 1.65 22.97 19.61
N PHE A 636 2.57 22.99 20.57
CA PHE A 636 3.75 23.85 20.56
C PHE A 636 4.73 23.44 19.44
N ALA A 637 5.18 22.18 19.42
CA ALA A 637 6.24 21.71 18.52
C ALA A 637 5.85 21.82 17.04
N THR A 638 4.60 21.50 16.69
CA THR A 638 4.08 21.68 15.32
C THR A 638 4.11 23.14 14.86
N ARG A 639 3.95 24.12 15.76
CA ARG A 639 4.11 25.54 15.44
C ARG A 639 5.56 25.97 15.37
N ALA A 640 6.36 25.59 16.38
CA ALA A 640 7.78 25.96 16.46
C ALA A 640 8.56 25.47 15.23
N LEU A 641 8.25 24.28 14.70
CA LEU A 641 8.85 23.75 13.47
C LEU A 641 8.59 24.62 12.22
N GLY A 642 7.52 25.42 12.20
CA GLY A 642 7.20 26.37 11.13
C GLY A 642 7.75 27.79 11.35
N ALA A 643 8.56 28.01 12.38
CA ALA A 643 9.11 29.33 12.69
C ALA A 643 10.10 29.82 11.62
N ILE A 644 9.96 31.09 11.24
CA ILE A 644 10.93 31.83 10.41
C ILE A 644 11.31 33.11 11.17
N PRO A 645 12.58 33.33 11.54
CA PRO A 645 13.73 32.43 11.35
C PRO A 645 13.57 31.10 12.11
N SER A 646 14.44 30.14 11.77
CA SER A 646 14.44 28.77 12.30
C SER A 646 14.34 28.67 13.84
N PRO A 647 13.69 27.64 14.41
CA PRO A 647 13.55 27.48 15.86
C PRO A 647 14.81 26.94 16.57
N TYR A 648 15.90 26.64 15.86
CA TYR A 648 17.11 26.03 16.42
C TYR A 648 18.19 27.07 16.73
N THR A 649 18.89 26.94 17.86
CA THR A 649 20.05 27.78 18.20
C THR A 649 21.34 27.33 17.51
N VAL A 650 21.43 26.05 17.15
CA VAL A 650 22.56 25.48 16.39
C VAL A 650 22.04 25.04 15.03
N ALA A 651 22.60 25.62 13.97
CA ALA A 651 22.31 25.27 12.59
C ALA A 651 22.74 23.84 12.24
N PHE A 652 22.37 23.37 11.04
CA PHE A 652 22.84 22.11 10.50
C PHE A 652 24.36 22.15 10.22
N ASP A 653 25.05 21.07 10.55
CA ASP A 653 26.46 20.83 10.28
C ASP A 653 26.62 19.43 9.65
N ASN A 654 27.26 19.37 8.48
CA ASN A 654 27.50 18.13 7.77
C ASN A 654 28.49 17.19 8.49
N ALA A 655 29.31 17.71 9.41
CA ALA A 655 30.17 16.90 10.28
C ALA A 655 29.41 16.25 11.46
N ASP A 656 28.20 16.72 11.77
CA ASP A 656 27.31 16.18 12.81
C ASP A 656 25.85 16.10 12.31
N PRO A 657 25.58 15.33 11.23
CA PRO A 657 24.32 15.42 10.50
C PRO A 657 23.16 14.70 11.20
N VAL A 658 23.46 13.97 12.28
CA VAL A 658 22.47 13.30 13.14
C VAL A 658 22.06 14.19 14.31
N ASN A 659 22.99 14.94 14.92
CA ASN A 659 22.73 15.76 16.10
C ASN A 659 22.61 17.27 15.80
N THR A 660 22.60 17.67 14.53
CA THR A 660 22.23 19.02 14.08
C THR A 660 21.03 19.01 13.11
N PRO A 661 20.27 20.12 13.00
CA PRO A 661 20.26 21.27 13.90
C PRO A 661 19.74 20.89 15.30
N ARG A 662 20.07 21.69 16.33
CA ARG A 662 19.70 21.40 17.74
C ARG A 662 19.49 22.65 18.59
N GLY A 663 19.01 22.42 19.82
CA GLY A 663 18.60 23.46 20.75
C GLY A 663 17.26 24.10 20.36
N LEU A 664 16.75 24.98 21.22
CA LEU A 664 15.55 25.77 21.01
C LEU A 664 15.89 27.25 21.17
N ALA A 665 15.62 28.05 20.13
CA ALA A 665 15.81 29.50 20.12
C ALA A 665 14.69 30.18 20.92
N THR A 666 14.77 30.15 22.24
CA THR A 666 13.73 30.69 23.14
C THR A 666 13.57 32.21 23.06
N GLU A 667 14.56 32.90 22.51
CA GLU A 667 14.58 34.32 22.17
C GLU A 667 13.84 34.64 20.85
N ASN A 668 13.56 33.63 20.01
CA ASN A 668 12.83 33.80 18.76
C ASN A 668 11.34 34.09 19.05
N PRO A 669 10.79 35.24 18.65
CA PRO A 669 9.39 35.58 18.93
C PRO A 669 8.39 34.54 18.41
N GLN A 670 8.66 33.86 17.29
CA GLN A 670 7.78 32.82 16.76
C GLN A 670 7.75 31.57 17.67
N VAL A 671 8.85 31.24 18.34
CA VAL A 671 8.91 30.15 19.33
C VAL A 671 8.12 30.52 20.59
N GLN A 672 8.22 31.78 21.03
CA GLN A 672 7.46 32.28 22.19
C GLN A 672 5.95 32.30 21.90
N LEU A 673 5.56 32.85 20.75
CA LEU A 673 4.17 32.84 20.25
C LEU A 673 3.62 31.42 20.12
N ALA A 674 4.43 30.47 19.64
CA ALA A 674 4.04 29.07 19.51
C ALA A 674 3.62 28.41 20.83
N LEU A 675 4.25 28.77 21.96
CA LEU A 675 3.85 28.27 23.28
C LEU A 675 2.54 28.91 23.74
N GLY A 676 2.41 30.23 23.66
CA GLY A 676 1.19 30.93 24.07
C GLY A 676 -0.03 30.53 23.22
N ASP A 677 0.15 30.36 21.92
CA ASP A 677 -0.90 29.89 21.00
C ASP A 677 -1.25 28.42 21.23
N ALA A 678 -0.30 27.56 21.64
CA ALA A 678 -0.61 26.19 22.04
C ALA A 678 -1.45 26.14 23.32
N ILE A 679 -1.14 26.98 24.32
CA ILE A 679 -1.95 27.10 25.54
C ILE A 679 -3.37 27.59 25.20
N ARG A 680 -3.50 28.57 24.28
CA ARG A 680 -4.83 29.05 23.82
C ARG A 680 -5.62 28.03 23.02
N ASP A 681 -4.98 27.25 22.14
CA ASP A 681 -5.67 26.18 21.40
C ASP A 681 -6.39 25.24 22.35
N LEU A 682 -5.70 24.84 23.42
CA LEU A 682 -6.23 23.92 24.42
C LEU A 682 -7.33 24.58 25.24
N ALA A 683 -7.10 25.79 25.76
CA ALA A 683 -8.09 26.55 26.52
C ALA A 683 -9.38 26.83 25.70
N GLY A 684 -9.24 27.26 24.45
CA GLY A 684 -10.36 27.52 23.53
C GLY A 684 -11.10 26.26 23.08
N ALA A 685 -10.44 25.10 23.13
CA ALA A 685 -11.05 23.79 22.87
C ALA A 685 -11.63 23.11 24.14
N GLY A 686 -11.48 23.71 25.33
CA GLY A 686 -11.85 23.07 26.60
C GLY A 686 -10.98 21.87 26.97
N ILE A 687 -9.75 21.80 26.44
CA ILE A 687 -8.78 20.74 26.68
C ILE A 687 -7.85 21.20 27.82
N PRO A 688 -7.69 20.44 28.92
CA PRO A 688 -6.73 20.74 29.98
C PRO A 688 -5.27 20.77 29.48
N VAL A 689 -4.42 21.62 30.06
CA VAL A 689 -2.99 21.69 29.69
C VAL A 689 -2.22 20.40 30.01
N ASP A 690 -2.67 19.65 31.02
CA ASP A 690 -2.19 18.33 31.44
C ASP A 690 -2.81 17.16 30.65
N ALA A 691 -3.60 17.42 29.61
CA ALA A 691 -4.19 16.37 28.79
C ALA A 691 -3.16 15.40 28.19
N GLY A 692 -3.33 14.12 28.48
CA GLY A 692 -2.73 13.02 27.73
C GLY A 692 -3.47 12.75 26.41
N LEU A 693 -3.06 11.70 25.68
CA LEU A 693 -3.73 11.31 24.44
C LEU A 693 -5.04 10.54 24.68
N ARG A 694 -5.25 9.95 25.86
CA ARG A 694 -6.49 9.25 26.20
C ARG A 694 -7.67 10.23 26.21
N GLY A 695 -8.60 10.04 25.28
CA GLY A 695 -9.75 10.94 25.07
C GLY A 695 -9.48 12.11 24.12
N TYR A 696 -8.23 12.34 23.71
CA TYR A 696 -7.83 13.43 22.81
C TYR A 696 -7.06 12.97 21.57
N GLN A 697 -6.71 11.69 21.43
CA GLN A 697 -6.35 11.05 20.16
C GLN A 697 -6.96 9.66 20.12
N PHE A 698 -7.83 9.40 19.15
CA PHE A 698 -8.58 8.16 19.07
C PHE A 698 -9.06 7.88 17.65
N GLU A 699 -9.30 6.61 17.38
CA GLU A 699 -9.93 6.14 16.15
C GLU A 699 -11.33 5.60 16.47
N LYS A 700 -12.33 5.98 15.68
CA LYS A 700 -13.67 5.46 15.84
C LYS A 700 -13.80 4.06 15.22
N ARG A 701 -14.21 3.10 16.03
CA ARG A 701 -14.51 1.72 15.63
C ARG A 701 -15.92 1.35 16.07
N GLY A 702 -16.88 1.57 15.18
CA GLY A 702 -18.31 1.35 15.45
C GLY A 702 -18.85 2.46 16.34
N SER A 703 -19.33 2.10 17.54
CA SER A 703 -19.75 3.05 18.57
C SER A 703 -18.61 3.47 19.52
N GLU A 704 -17.44 2.85 19.43
CA GLU A 704 -16.34 3.02 20.38
C GLU A 704 -15.27 3.98 19.84
N GLU A 705 -14.77 4.87 20.68
CA GLU A 705 -13.62 5.72 20.42
C GLU A 705 -12.40 5.05 21.05
N VAL A 706 -11.61 4.33 20.25
CA VAL A 706 -10.45 3.57 20.73
C VAL A 706 -9.26 4.54 20.83
N PRO A 707 -8.70 4.81 22.03
CA PRO A 707 -7.63 5.79 22.19
C PRO A 707 -6.33 5.27 21.56
N ILE A 708 -5.62 6.12 20.83
CA ILE A 708 -4.44 5.72 20.04
C ILE A 708 -3.19 6.44 20.58
N HIS A 709 -2.09 5.69 20.77
CA HIS A 709 -0.79 6.22 21.18
C HIS A 709 0.12 6.51 19.98
N GLY A 710 1.25 7.19 20.21
CA GLY A 710 2.12 7.66 19.13
C GLY A 710 1.66 9.02 18.58
N GLY A 711 2.40 9.56 17.61
CA GLY A 711 2.25 10.97 17.22
C GLY A 711 2.86 11.35 15.88
N PRO A 712 2.79 12.62 15.48
CA PRO A 712 3.16 13.04 14.14
C PRO A 712 4.65 12.87 13.89
N GLY A 713 5.02 12.24 12.77
CA GLY A 713 6.42 12.03 12.41
C GLY A 713 7.23 13.33 12.26
N GLY A 714 6.57 14.46 11.98
CA GLY A 714 7.20 15.78 11.92
C GLY A 714 7.84 16.25 13.24
N THR A 715 7.30 15.85 14.41
CA THR A 715 7.92 16.13 15.72
C THR A 715 8.99 15.08 16.10
N GLY A 716 9.29 14.16 15.18
CA GLY A 716 10.28 13.10 15.36
C GLY A 716 9.79 11.89 16.14
N VAL A 717 8.48 11.72 16.36
CA VAL A 717 7.95 10.49 16.94
C VAL A 717 8.16 9.33 15.96
N PHE A 718 8.76 8.23 16.43
CA PHE A 718 9.08 7.09 15.56
C PHE A 718 7.82 6.30 15.18
N ASN A 719 7.03 5.86 16.15
CA ASN A 719 5.70 5.29 15.89
C ASN A 719 4.70 6.39 15.48
N VAL A 720 4.51 6.56 14.17
CA VAL A 720 3.76 7.70 13.62
C VAL A 720 2.26 7.48 13.69
N ILE A 721 1.55 8.49 14.20
CA ILE A 721 0.10 8.65 14.04
C ILE A 721 -0.20 10.07 13.59
N THR A 722 -0.93 10.19 12.49
CA THR A 722 -1.40 11.44 11.90
C THR A 722 -2.91 11.51 12.06
N ALA A 723 -3.35 12.34 12.99
CA ALA A 723 -4.74 12.73 13.18
C ALA A 723 -4.80 14.27 13.23
N PRO A 724 -5.58 14.95 12.37
CA PRO A 724 -5.64 16.42 12.36
C PRO A 724 -6.22 17.01 13.65
N PHE A 725 -5.72 18.18 14.08
CA PHE A 725 -6.26 18.84 15.27
C PHE A 725 -7.66 19.41 15.01
N ASN A 726 -8.58 19.09 15.89
CA ASN A 726 -9.95 19.55 15.95
C ASN A 726 -10.18 20.30 17.27
N ALA A 727 -10.50 21.58 17.19
CA ALA A 727 -10.71 22.48 18.33
C ALA A 727 -11.93 22.16 19.22
N LYS A 728 -12.52 20.95 19.13
CA LYS A 728 -13.55 20.44 20.04
C LYS A 728 -13.30 19.00 20.53
N ARG A 729 -12.36 18.26 19.91
CA ARG A 729 -12.16 16.81 20.12
C ARG A 729 -10.69 16.37 20.19
N GLY A 730 -9.74 17.31 20.19
CA GLY A 730 -8.31 16.99 20.17
C GLY A 730 -7.87 16.54 18.77
N PHE A 731 -7.56 15.27 18.59
CA PHE A 731 -7.07 14.64 17.36
C PHE A 731 -7.94 13.40 17.03
N PRO A 732 -9.24 13.61 16.68
CA PRO A 732 -10.11 12.51 16.31
C PRO A 732 -9.75 11.96 14.92
N ASP A 733 -10.06 10.69 14.70
CA ASP A 733 -10.12 10.01 13.40
C ASP A 733 -8.73 9.96 12.71
N VAL A 734 -8.04 8.82 12.86
CA VAL A 734 -6.66 8.62 12.37
C VAL A 734 -6.68 8.44 10.86
N VAL A 735 -6.14 9.40 10.12
CA VAL A 735 -6.15 9.37 8.65
C VAL A 735 -4.99 8.56 8.07
N HIS A 736 -3.87 8.54 8.78
CA HIS A 736 -2.59 7.97 8.32
C HIS A 736 -1.69 7.67 9.53
N GLY A 737 -0.75 6.74 9.40
CA GLY A 737 0.17 6.38 10.48
C GLY A 737 0.56 4.91 10.40
N SER A 738 1.22 4.40 11.44
CA SER A 738 1.55 2.98 11.61
C SER A 738 0.37 2.10 11.21
N SER A 739 0.60 1.18 10.28
CA SER A 739 -0.45 0.51 9.51
C SER A 739 -0.39 -1.01 9.65
N TYR A 740 0.25 -1.71 8.73
CA TYR A 740 0.80 -3.03 9.00
C TYR A 740 2.18 -2.84 9.63
N VAL A 741 2.39 -3.34 10.85
CA VAL A 741 3.69 -3.31 11.53
C VAL A 741 4.16 -4.74 11.74
N GLN A 742 5.43 -5.02 11.43
CA GLN A 742 6.06 -6.33 11.65
C GLN A 742 7.43 -6.20 12.30
N VAL A 743 7.74 -7.12 13.22
CA VAL A 743 9.09 -7.40 13.71
C VAL A 743 9.37 -8.88 13.49
N VAL A 744 10.35 -9.19 12.63
CA VAL A 744 10.57 -10.56 12.13
C VAL A 744 12.04 -10.96 12.29
N GLU A 745 12.31 -11.99 13.09
CA GLU A 745 13.58 -12.73 13.08
C GLU A 745 13.49 -13.91 12.10
N THR A 746 14.40 -13.94 11.13
CA THR A 746 14.44 -14.95 10.05
C THR A 746 15.20 -16.22 10.44
N GLY A 747 14.99 -17.30 9.68
CA GLY A 747 15.71 -18.57 9.85
C GLY A 747 15.20 -19.44 11.00
N GLY A 748 16.07 -20.33 11.50
CA GLY A 748 15.73 -21.25 12.61
C GLY A 748 14.72 -22.36 12.24
N GLY A 749 14.38 -22.52 10.97
CA GLY A 749 13.35 -23.46 10.48
C GLY A 749 11.91 -22.96 10.64
N CYS A 750 11.69 -21.95 11.48
CA CYS A 750 10.46 -21.16 11.49
C CYS A 750 10.79 -19.71 11.92
N PRO A 751 10.47 -18.69 11.10
CA PRO A 751 10.62 -17.29 11.49
C PRO A 751 9.83 -16.98 12.77
N LYS A 752 10.38 -16.10 13.61
CA LYS A 752 9.62 -15.51 14.73
C LYS A 752 9.14 -14.14 14.29
N ALA A 753 7.82 -13.98 14.19
CA ALA A 753 7.21 -12.73 13.77
C ALA A 753 6.24 -12.22 14.83
N LYS A 754 6.35 -10.94 15.18
CA LYS A 754 5.29 -10.18 15.81
C LYS A 754 4.69 -9.24 14.78
N THR A 755 3.36 -9.18 14.68
CA THR A 755 2.67 -8.26 13.77
C THR A 755 1.52 -7.53 14.46
N ILE A 756 1.14 -6.39 13.93
CA ILE A 756 -0.15 -5.76 14.20
C ILE A 756 -0.63 -5.01 12.95
N LEU A 757 -1.90 -5.18 12.59
CA LEU A 757 -2.59 -4.37 11.58
C LEU A 757 -3.48 -3.37 12.33
N THR A 758 -3.02 -2.14 12.49
CA THR A 758 -3.56 -1.16 13.46
C THR A 758 -5.03 -0.81 13.28
N TYR A 759 -5.55 -0.90 12.05
CA TYR A 759 -6.97 -0.72 11.72
C TYR A 759 -7.77 -2.02 11.61
N SER A 760 -7.19 -3.16 11.98
CA SER A 760 -7.77 -4.50 11.90
C SER A 760 -7.98 -5.03 10.47
N GLN A 761 -8.31 -6.32 10.35
CA GLN A 761 -8.28 -7.07 9.08
C GLN A 761 -9.40 -6.68 8.10
N SER A 762 -10.55 -6.17 8.56
CA SER A 762 -11.74 -5.98 7.72
C SER A 762 -12.29 -4.57 7.73
N THR A 763 -12.87 -4.13 6.61
CA THR A 763 -13.56 -2.83 6.50
C THR A 763 -15.03 -2.91 6.88
N ASP A 764 -15.64 -4.09 6.80
CA ASP A 764 -17.06 -4.30 7.07
C ASP A 764 -17.30 -4.12 8.58
N PRO A 765 -18.06 -3.11 9.03
CA PRO A 765 -18.33 -2.88 10.45
C PRO A 765 -19.16 -4.00 11.12
N THR A 766 -19.66 -4.97 10.35
CA THR A 766 -20.32 -6.18 10.84
C THR A 766 -19.35 -7.37 11.01
N SER A 767 -18.09 -7.22 10.60
CA SER A 767 -17.03 -8.24 10.75
C SER A 767 -16.49 -8.30 12.19
N PRO A 768 -16.21 -9.49 12.74
CA PRO A 768 -15.51 -9.61 14.01
C PRO A 768 -14.07 -9.08 13.97
N TYR A 769 -13.50 -8.89 12.77
CA TYR A 769 -12.12 -8.43 12.56
C TYR A 769 -12.03 -6.95 12.15
N PHE A 770 -13.05 -6.16 12.50
CA PHE A 770 -13.14 -4.73 12.17
C PHE A 770 -12.42 -3.81 13.17
N ALA A 771 -12.26 -4.24 14.43
CA ALA A 771 -11.82 -3.38 15.53
C ALA A 771 -10.91 -4.05 16.56
N ASP A 772 -10.70 -5.36 16.44
CA ASP A 772 -10.03 -6.18 17.46
C ASP A 772 -8.53 -5.90 17.54
N GLN A 773 -7.85 -5.75 16.38
CA GLN A 773 -6.44 -5.37 16.37
C GLN A 773 -6.24 -3.88 16.72
N THR A 774 -7.20 -3.01 16.40
CA THR A 774 -7.14 -1.59 16.83
C THR A 774 -7.12 -1.45 18.35
N LYS A 775 -7.81 -2.34 19.08
CA LYS A 775 -7.75 -2.42 20.54
C LYS A 775 -6.42 -2.98 21.06
N LEU A 776 -5.87 -4.02 20.41
CA LEU A 776 -4.53 -4.50 20.75
C LEU A 776 -3.47 -3.41 20.56
N TYR A 777 -3.54 -2.68 19.44
CA TYR A 777 -2.65 -1.56 19.16
C TYR A 777 -2.77 -0.45 20.22
N SER A 778 -3.99 -0.04 20.60
CA SER A 778 -4.23 0.89 21.72
C SER A 778 -3.49 0.49 23.01
N GLU A 779 -3.42 -0.81 23.29
CA GLU A 779 -2.78 -1.41 24.46
C GLU A 779 -1.29 -1.75 24.27
N LYS A 780 -0.66 -1.33 23.16
CA LYS A 780 0.72 -1.70 22.73
C LYS A 780 0.95 -3.21 22.60
N LYS A 781 -0.12 -4.00 22.41
CA LYS A 781 -0.05 -5.46 22.26
C LYS A 781 0.22 -5.84 20.82
N TRP A 782 1.02 -6.89 20.68
CA TRP A 782 1.40 -7.49 19.40
C TRP A 782 0.78 -8.87 19.27
N ILE A 783 0.56 -9.32 18.03
CA ILE A 783 0.17 -10.69 17.71
C ILE A 783 1.44 -11.48 17.39
N ASP A 784 1.69 -12.58 18.10
CA ASP A 784 2.70 -13.56 17.71
C ASP A 784 2.19 -14.28 16.45
N GLN A 785 2.69 -13.88 15.28
CA GLN A 785 2.14 -14.27 13.98
C GLN A 785 2.64 -15.68 13.61
N PRO A 786 1.74 -16.70 13.54
CA PRO A 786 2.17 -18.03 13.18
C PRO A 786 2.58 -18.08 11.71
N PHE A 787 3.65 -18.81 11.40
CA PHE A 787 4.13 -19.03 10.03
C PHE A 787 4.20 -20.51 9.65
N CYS A 788 4.59 -21.39 10.58
CA CYS A 788 4.67 -22.82 10.31
C CYS A 788 3.33 -23.52 10.57
N ARG A 789 3.04 -24.56 9.79
CA ARG A 789 1.76 -25.30 9.88
C ARG A 789 1.43 -25.75 11.30
N LYS A 790 2.43 -26.21 12.06
CA LYS A 790 2.25 -26.63 13.46
C LYS A 790 1.68 -25.52 14.33
N ASP A 791 2.15 -24.28 14.16
CA ASP A 791 1.78 -23.16 15.01
C ASP A 791 0.43 -22.58 14.58
N ILE A 792 0.15 -22.59 13.27
CA ILE A 792 -1.19 -22.31 12.70
C ILE A 792 -2.22 -23.34 13.23
N GLU A 793 -1.88 -24.63 13.20
CA GLU A 793 -2.74 -25.72 13.69
C GLU A 793 -2.91 -25.73 15.23
N ALA A 794 -2.04 -25.02 15.96
CA ALA A 794 -2.10 -24.87 17.41
C ALA A 794 -2.92 -23.65 17.87
N ASP A 795 -3.31 -22.74 16.96
CA ASP A 795 -4.08 -21.55 17.29
C ASP A 795 -5.49 -21.94 17.83
N PRO A 796 -5.87 -21.51 19.05
CA PRO A 796 -7.14 -21.88 19.66
C PRO A 796 -8.36 -21.23 18.99
N ALA A 797 -8.18 -20.17 18.20
CA ALA A 797 -9.21 -19.47 17.43
C ALA A 797 -9.31 -19.96 15.97
N LEU A 798 -8.49 -20.94 15.56
CA LEU A 798 -8.36 -21.41 14.18
C LEU A 798 -9.70 -21.81 13.53
N LYS A 799 -10.02 -21.19 12.40
CA LYS A 799 -11.16 -21.55 11.54
C LYS A 799 -10.66 -22.05 10.19
N THR A 800 -11.06 -23.26 9.79
CA THR A 800 -10.69 -23.84 8.49
C THR A 800 -11.88 -23.84 7.54
N THR A 801 -11.74 -23.18 6.39
CA THR A 801 -12.68 -23.16 5.27
C THR A 801 -12.09 -23.91 4.08
N LEU A 802 -12.85 -24.82 3.48
CA LEU A 802 -12.45 -25.57 2.29
C LEU A 802 -13.23 -25.05 1.08
N LEU A 803 -12.58 -24.23 0.24
CA LEU A 803 -13.25 -23.75 -0.96
C LEU A 803 -13.46 -24.91 -1.94
N GLY A 804 -14.60 -24.85 -2.62
CA GLY A 804 -14.99 -25.82 -3.63
C GLY A 804 -15.31 -27.23 -3.12
N SER A 805 -15.38 -27.46 -1.81
CA SER A 805 -16.19 -28.57 -1.32
C SER A 805 -17.65 -28.27 -1.66
N ARG A 806 -18.17 -28.86 -2.75
CA ARG A 806 -19.61 -29.17 -2.81
C ARG A 806 -19.95 -29.86 -1.49
N ASP A 807 -21.00 -29.40 -0.83
CA ASP A 807 -21.58 -30.09 0.34
C ASP A 807 -21.65 -31.59 0.04
N VAL A 808 -20.69 -32.36 0.59
CA VAL A 808 -20.74 -33.81 0.55
C VAL A 808 -21.93 -34.15 1.43
N PRO A 809 -23.08 -34.60 0.89
CA PRO A 809 -24.34 -34.48 1.60
C PRO A 809 -24.24 -35.19 2.94
N ALA A 810 -24.26 -34.40 4.02
CA ALA A 810 -23.88 -34.88 5.33
C ALA A 810 -24.65 -36.16 5.68
N LEU A 811 -23.94 -37.13 6.27
CA LEU A 811 -24.55 -38.30 6.91
C LEU A 811 -25.41 -37.80 8.07
N SER A 812 -26.65 -37.43 7.76
CA SER A 812 -27.47 -36.59 8.64
C SER A 812 -27.76 -37.24 10.00
N ARG A 813 -27.85 -38.57 10.04
CA ARG A 813 -27.91 -39.38 11.26
C ARG A 813 -27.25 -40.74 11.03
N VAL A 814 -26.42 -41.19 11.98
CA VAL A 814 -25.93 -42.56 12.09
C VAL A 814 -26.37 -43.11 13.43
N ARG A 815 -27.14 -44.21 13.44
CA ARG A 815 -27.56 -44.90 14.67
C ARG A 815 -27.03 -46.33 14.67
N VAL A 816 -26.36 -46.73 15.75
CA VAL A 816 -25.77 -48.06 15.90
C VAL A 816 -26.48 -48.77 17.06
N LYS A 817 -27.27 -49.82 16.77
CA LYS A 817 -27.91 -50.64 17.82
C LYS A 817 -27.09 -51.92 18.05
N ARG A 818 -26.74 -52.20 19.31
CA ARG A 818 -26.05 -53.44 19.72
C ARG A 818 -27.08 -54.58 19.76
N THR A 819 -26.77 -55.69 19.10
CA THR A 819 -27.49 -56.97 19.22
C THR A 819 -26.48 -58.06 19.54
N ALA A 820 -26.89 -59.15 20.20
CA ALA A 820 -25.99 -60.11 20.83
C ALA A 820 -24.88 -60.71 19.92
N ARG A 821 -25.07 -60.74 18.59
CA ARG A 821 -24.08 -61.24 17.62
C ARG A 821 -23.83 -60.31 16.41
N SER A 822 -24.37 -59.08 16.38
CA SER A 822 -24.16 -58.14 15.26
C SER A 822 -24.40 -56.67 15.63
N ARG A 823 -23.78 -55.74 14.90
CA ARG A 823 -24.16 -54.32 14.91
C ARG A 823 -25.04 -54.02 13.69
N LEU A 824 -26.20 -53.39 13.92
CA LEU A 824 -27.01 -52.82 12.85
C LEU A 824 -26.73 -51.32 12.78
N VAL A 825 -26.21 -50.87 11.64
CA VAL A 825 -25.95 -49.46 11.35
C VAL A 825 -27.04 -48.95 10.41
N THR A 826 -27.78 -47.95 10.85
CA THR A 826 -28.82 -47.26 10.07
C THR A 826 -28.35 -45.84 9.77
N PHE A 827 -28.46 -45.44 8.50
CA PHE A 827 -28.08 -44.12 8.00
C PHE A 827 -28.97 -43.73 6.81
N VAL A 828 -29.09 -42.43 6.56
CA VAL A 828 -29.90 -41.88 5.45
C VAL A 828 -28.96 -41.34 4.36
N LEU A 829 -29.24 -41.68 3.11
CA LEU A 829 -28.54 -41.13 1.95
C LEU A 829 -29.46 -40.15 1.21
N LYS A 830 -29.03 -38.90 1.01
CA LYS A 830 -29.79 -37.93 0.20
C LYS A 830 -29.74 -38.23 -1.31
N ARG A 831 -28.70 -38.93 -1.80
CA ARG A 831 -28.51 -39.34 -3.21
C ARG A 831 -27.86 -40.74 -3.28
N PRO A 832 -28.00 -41.49 -4.40
CA PRO A 832 -27.37 -42.81 -4.54
C PRO A 832 -25.82 -42.75 -4.46
N ALA A 833 -25.23 -43.66 -3.69
CA ALA A 833 -23.79 -43.67 -3.41
C ALA A 833 -23.22 -45.09 -3.28
N ARG A 834 -21.90 -45.24 -3.49
CA ARG A 834 -21.16 -46.39 -2.95
C ARG A 834 -20.84 -46.09 -1.49
N VAL A 835 -21.15 -47.02 -0.60
CA VAL A 835 -20.78 -46.90 0.81
C VAL A 835 -19.76 -47.98 1.16
N SER A 836 -18.61 -47.54 1.67
CA SER A 836 -17.63 -48.40 2.31
C SER A 836 -17.70 -48.20 3.82
N LEU A 837 -17.55 -49.30 4.54
CA LEU A 837 -17.50 -49.32 5.99
C LEU A 837 -16.22 -50.04 6.41
N SER A 838 -15.33 -49.37 7.13
CA SER A 838 -14.19 -49.98 7.80
C SER A 838 -14.49 -50.25 9.28
N THR A 839 -13.95 -51.37 9.75
CA THR A 839 -13.74 -51.65 11.17
C THR A 839 -12.29 -51.31 11.50
N GLU A 840 -12.07 -50.54 12.55
CA GLU A 840 -10.76 -50.05 12.96
C GLU A 840 -10.46 -50.50 14.40
N ARG A 841 -9.22 -50.95 14.64
CA ARG A 841 -8.69 -51.35 15.96
C ARG A 841 -7.28 -50.75 16.07
N GLY A 842 -7.05 -49.91 17.08
CA GLY A 842 -5.76 -49.20 17.23
C GLY A 842 -5.39 -48.34 16.01
N GLY A 843 -6.35 -47.62 15.43
CA GLY A 843 -6.14 -46.76 14.24
C GLY A 843 -5.94 -47.48 12.91
N LYS A 844 -5.76 -48.82 12.88
CA LYS A 844 -5.59 -49.61 11.65
C LYS A 844 -6.92 -50.24 11.20
N ILE A 845 -7.18 -50.23 9.89
CA ILE A 845 -8.35 -50.85 9.27
C ILE A 845 -8.18 -52.37 9.27
N VAL A 846 -9.00 -53.09 10.04
CA VAL A 846 -8.92 -54.56 10.20
C VAL A 846 -9.79 -55.29 9.18
N ARG A 847 -10.95 -54.73 8.82
CA ARG A 847 -11.85 -55.29 7.79
C ARG A 847 -12.64 -54.18 7.12
N ARG A 848 -12.70 -54.21 5.79
CA ARG A 848 -13.51 -53.31 4.96
C ARG A 848 -14.68 -54.09 4.35
N VAL A 849 -15.91 -53.65 4.61
CA VAL A 849 -17.12 -54.13 3.95
C VAL A 849 -17.60 -53.03 3.00
N SER A 850 -17.50 -53.26 1.69
CA SER A 850 -18.08 -52.34 0.70
C SER A 850 -19.40 -52.90 0.19
N ARG A 851 -20.49 -52.11 0.24
CA ARG A 851 -21.67 -52.39 -0.59
C ARG A 851 -21.60 -51.55 -1.86
N LYS A 852 -21.55 -52.23 -3.00
CA LYS A 852 -21.70 -51.58 -4.30
C LYS A 852 -23.17 -51.14 -4.44
N ARG A 853 -23.38 -49.82 -4.49
CA ARG A 853 -24.63 -49.14 -4.92
C ARG A 853 -25.80 -49.21 -3.92
N LEU A 854 -25.92 -48.19 -3.07
CA LEU A 854 -27.10 -47.93 -2.24
C LEU A 854 -27.92 -46.78 -2.85
N ARG A 855 -29.25 -46.88 -2.77
CA ARG A 855 -30.20 -45.84 -3.23
C ARG A 855 -30.34 -44.73 -2.19
N SER A 856 -30.90 -43.59 -2.58
CA SER A 856 -31.38 -42.56 -1.66
C SER A 856 -32.43 -43.13 -0.69
N GLY A 857 -32.55 -42.51 0.50
CA GLY A 857 -33.42 -42.96 1.59
C GLY A 857 -32.69 -43.67 2.72
N THR A 858 -33.47 -44.30 3.61
CA THR A 858 -32.96 -44.99 4.81
C THR A 858 -32.35 -46.34 4.46
N ASN A 859 -31.06 -46.50 4.73
CA ASN A 859 -30.29 -47.70 4.46
C ASN A 859 -29.90 -48.41 5.76
N ARG A 860 -29.94 -49.75 5.78
CA ARG A 860 -29.57 -50.60 6.92
C ARG A 860 -28.44 -51.55 6.54
N LEU A 861 -27.34 -51.52 7.28
CA LEU A 861 -26.20 -52.43 7.15
C LEU A 861 -26.06 -53.28 8.42
N ARG A 862 -26.16 -54.61 8.28
CA ARG A 862 -25.84 -55.56 9.35
C ARG A 862 -24.37 -55.94 9.24
N ILE A 863 -23.62 -55.82 10.33
CA ILE A 863 -22.18 -56.09 10.39
C ILE A 863 -21.92 -57.06 11.53
N VAL A 864 -21.23 -58.15 11.23
CA VAL A 864 -20.66 -59.05 12.25
C VAL A 864 -19.35 -58.43 12.72
N VAL A 865 -19.25 -58.13 14.01
CA VAL A 865 -18.08 -57.49 14.63
C VAL A 865 -17.57 -58.41 15.73
N GLY A 866 -16.25 -58.66 15.75
CA GLY A 866 -15.60 -59.42 16.82
C GLY A 866 -15.78 -58.75 18.19
N SER A 867 -15.68 -59.54 19.26
CA SER A 867 -15.97 -59.06 20.61
C SER A 867 -14.89 -58.10 21.14
N LYS A 868 -15.36 -56.93 21.58
CA LYS A 868 -14.67 -55.89 22.37
C LYS A 868 -13.68 -55.00 21.57
N THR A 869 -14.01 -53.70 21.56
CA THR A 869 -13.27 -52.55 21.00
C THR A 869 -13.03 -52.57 19.48
N THR A 870 -13.95 -51.95 18.74
CA THR A 870 -13.84 -51.71 17.28
C THR A 870 -14.60 -50.44 16.90
N THR A 871 -13.91 -49.50 16.26
CA THR A 871 -14.50 -48.27 15.72
C THR A 871 -15.07 -48.57 14.32
N LEU A 872 -16.22 -47.98 13.99
CA LEU A 872 -16.84 -48.11 12.67
C LEU A 872 -16.73 -46.77 11.93
N ARG A 873 -15.97 -46.75 10.84
CA ARG A 873 -15.86 -45.58 9.95
C ARG A 873 -16.66 -45.85 8.68
N LEU A 874 -17.58 -44.94 8.35
CA LEU A 874 -18.45 -45.03 7.18
C LEU A 874 -18.07 -43.92 6.20
N SER A 875 -17.83 -44.28 4.94
CA SER A 875 -17.50 -43.36 3.87
C SER A 875 -18.45 -43.59 2.68
N ALA A 876 -19.05 -42.51 2.19
CA ALA A 876 -19.92 -42.52 1.02
C ALA A 876 -19.25 -41.78 -0.15
N LYS A 877 -19.33 -42.34 -1.36
CA LYS A 877 -18.90 -41.68 -2.60
C LYS A 877 -20.05 -41.67 -3.62
N PRO A 878 -20.37 -40.53 -4.25
CA PRO A 878 -21.37 -40.46 -5.32
C PRO A 878 -21.01 -41.36 -6.51
N PHE A 879 -22.00 -41.67 -7.35
CA PHE A 879 -21.74 -42.21 -8.69
C PHE A 879 -21.53 -41.04 -9.66
N GLY A 880 -20.36 -40.96 -10.28
CA GLY A 880 -20.06 -39.94 -11.31
C GLY A 880 -18.57 -39.74 -11.56
N GLU A 881 -17.75 -39.75 -10.50
CA GLU A 881 -16.29 -39.55 -10.60
C GLU A 881 -15.59 -40.70 -11.34
N ARG A 882 -15.28 -40.51 -12.62
CA ARG A 882 -14.28 -41.32 -13.34
C ARG A 882 -12.89 -40.83 -12.95
N ARG A 883 -12.05 -41.74 -12.43
CA ARG A 883 -10.59 -41.51 -12.34
C ARG A 883 -10.02 -41.45 -13.76
N LEU A 884 -9.64 -40.27 -14.24
CA LEU A 884 -8.69 -40.17 -15.34
C LEU A 884 -7.37 -40.79 -14.87
N THR A 885 -6.95 -41.86 -15.55
CA THR A 885 -5.71 -42.57 -15.25
C THR A 885 -4.78 -42.33 -16.42
N LEU A 886 -3.84 -41.39 -16.28
CA LEU A 886 -2.78 -41.14 -17.25
C LEU A 886 -1.92 -42.39 -17.37
N LYS A 887 -2.00 -43.09 -18.51
CA LYS A 887 -1.06 -44.16 -18.87
C LYS A 887 0.20 -43.52 -19.46
N ARG A 888 1.32 -43.65 -18.73
CA ARG A 888 2.67 -43.33 -19.20
C ARG A 888 3.00 -44.21 -20.41
N ARG A 889 3.36 -43.61 -21.55
CA ARG A 889 3.77 -44.34 -22.76
C ARG A 889 5.30 -44.22 -22.89
N THR A 890 6.02 -45.28 -22.56
CA THR A 890 7.47 -45.37 -22.78
C THR A 890 7.75 -45.87 -24.20
N ALA A 891 8.77 -45.31 -24.83
CA ALA A 891 9.16 -45.67 -26.20
C ALA A 891 10.19 -46.82 -26.22
N GLY A 892 10.06 -47.68 -27.23
CA GLY A 892 11.18 -48.24 -28.00
C GLY A 892 12.18 -49.18 -27.31
N SER A 893 11.99 -50.48 -27.51
CA SER A 893 13.10 -51.36 -27.91
C SER A 893 12.62 -52.33 -29.01
N ARG A 894 13.40 -52.41 -30.10
CA ARG A 894 13.40 -53.49 -31.11
C ARG A 894 14.27 -54.64 -30.55
N PRO A 895 14.12 -55.93 -30.93
CA PRO A 895 14.25 -56.37 -32.33
C PRO A 895 13.50 -57.64 -32.80
N ARG A 896 12.94 -57.62 -34.00
CA ARG A 896 13.42 -58.30 -35.21
C ARG A 896 12.49 -57.94 -36.38
#